data_AF-A0A4R2NUL8-F1
#
_entry.id   AF-A0A4R2NUL8-F1
#
_cell.length_a   1.000
_cell.length_b   1.000
_cell.length_c   1.000
_cell.angle_alpha   90.00
_cell.angle_beta   90.00
_cell.angle_gamma   90.00
#
_symmetry.space_group_name_H-M   'P 1'
#
loop_
_entity.id
_entity.type
_entity.pdbx_description
1 polymer ?
#
loop_
_entity_poly.entity_id
_entity_poly.type
_entity_poly.pdbx_seq_one_letter_code
_entity_poly.pdbx_strand_id
1 'polypeptide(L)'
;MKLRIYPSIGIARLGNGPTNKNDVVFTPEVPWANLYDNDLEFHTKDGALKKQAQRFYIYECDDNGKPIRKIDASSCDIEWTVEVANKKPFWYDFNNSLDLSINTDNNNLSPNFYTKQIAPGISTSRRNPNVLNEQLINSKNYNYRKELVNSPAPTTINSKNTSPVKLGGQFPFPLANESYSKVAAAMNLESKDVNLGAVEYDGGSLIFYPGDGISAALNPSDLNTDFADNSNWYDDICDGKVTAKVTMNGTTYELNDADSSAWIATAPPDYAPQIQPLATMYDLICGISNDSYTTDFSLIFPILYRLYRMQWVNLSDFLAPSFRETIDELTTAEFKSLYSNSVSAQHVRNKIFNLFRDPLYNYDNEPSIPSKSKTDITNIGSGTQELKYPFYPGDGINYPGSPAQWFAIPPILYNELRKWRDGNFTSLEGDFSTMDALGKYYQQQYLDAANDPSKSALLMTRAVLETLYGGGFHPGVELTWPMRHAQMYAENSLSFTDVTPGNSFFGLREIRIAAATPAEQKDIFYNDYGLQMNSDDIKESIDSSNEKSWLWKSTPGDLTKWMGIPWQSDAGSCQKVFLDSQYPIPAWWAANLPVDVLTEESLVAMRNTDLKPETIQYVYANRLPWLMTTDTGYVGYHAEGGYMNGLINMVYKWKNVGVVAGRTSSVNGIPELVYVASESKNVKDKTSIFLGKAVPNEPVTLVPPTSFYSNTREMVWIPDNKTAFLSSNPDGTGEVFVDDVFQMKINGKIAFEYDFSNNCSGRIMPQPPIDITAHLKEAINSFVTIEVNYIDKCGGYESSSEFYLIFK
;
A
#
# COMPACT_ATOMS: atom_id res chain seq x y z
N MET A 1 -23.47 -30.52 -4.00
CA MET A 1 -23.05 -29.17 -3.58
C MET A 1 -21.56 -29.05 -3.82
N LYS A 2 -21.13 -28.00 -4.54
CA LYS A 2 -19.72 -27.62 -4.66
C LYS A 2 -19.46 -26.44 -3.72
N LEU A 3 -18.33 -26.45 -3.04
CA LEU A 3 -17.91 -25.39 -2.13
C LEU A 3 -16.53 -24.89 -2.57
N ARG A 4 -16.27 -23.58 -2.41
CA ARG A 4 -14.96 -22.97 -2.66
C ARG A 4 -14.66 -21.88 -1.65
N ILE A 5 -13.38 -21.64 -1.36
CA ILE A 5 -12.91 -20.58 -0.46
C ILE A 5 -12.71 -19.27 -1.24
N TYR A 6 -13.12 -18.14 -0.65
CA TYR A 6 -12.94 -16.79 -1.19
C TYR A 6 -12.44 -15.79 -0.12
N PRO A 7 -11.65 -14.75 -0.48
CA PRO A 7 -11.10 -14.55 -1.83
C PRO A 7 -10.17 -15.70 -2.19
N SER A 8 -10.09 -16.01 -3.47
CA SER A 8 -9.28 -17.14 -3.93
C SER A 8 -7.77 -16.87 -3.78
N ILE A 9 -7.39 -15.59 -3.80
CA ILE A 9 -6.07 -15.08 -3.44
C ILE A 9 -6.30 -13.95 -2.44
N GLY A 10 -5.91 -14.16 -1.19
CA GLY A 10 -5.95 -13.16 -0.14
C GLY A 10 -4.61 -12.46 0.03
N ILE A 11 -4.63 -11.21 0.47
CA ILE A 11 -3.42 -10.44 0.82
C ILE A 11 -3.60 -9.84 2.21
N ALA A 12 -2.62 -10.10 3.07
CA ALA A 12 -2.49 -9.47 4.38
C ALA A 12 -1.24 -8.59 4.40
N ARG A 13 -1.27 -7.43 5.07
CA ARG A 13 -0.14 -6.49 5.06
C ARG A 13 0.40 -6.26 6.46
N LEU A 14 1.73 -6.31 6.56
CA LEU A 14 2.47 -6.21 7.83
C LEU A 14 2.08 -4.95 8.61
N GLY A 15 2.23 -5.01 9.93
CA GLY A 15 1.96 -3.92 10.85
C GLY A 15 2.46 -4.30 12.23
N ASN A 16 2.95 -3.32 13.00
CA ASN A 16 3.49 -3.56 14.34
C ASN A 16 2.45 -3.41 15.46
N GLY A 17 1.19 -3.15 15.09
CA GLY A 17 0.06 -3.12 16.02
C GLY A 17 -0.34 -4.50 16.54
N PRO A 18 -1.15 -4.57 17.61
CA PRO A 18 -1.59 -5.83 18.20
C PRO A 18 -2.33 -6.76 17.22
N THR A 19 -2.13 -8.07 17.37
CA THR A 19 -2.85 -9.10 16.61
C THR A 19 -4.22 -9.35 17.24
N ASN A 20 -5.23 -8.56 16.88
CA ASN A 20 -6.63 -8.81 17.21
C ASN A 20 -7.58 -8.02 16.27
N LYS A 21 -8.85 -8.43 16.20
CA LYS A 21 -9.86 -7.86 15.28
C LYS A 21 -10.11 -6.36 15.45
N ASN A 22 -9.87 -5.79 16.63
CA ASN A 22 -10.19 -4.39 16.94
C ASN A 22 -9.05 -3.43 16.56
N ASP A 23 -7.82 -3.95 16.42
CA ASP A 23 -6.61 -3.17 16.16
C ASP A 23 -6.04 -3.41 14.76
N VAL A 24 -6.87 -3.89 13.83
CA VAL A 24 -6.51 -4.11 12.41
C VAL A 24 -7.43 -3.34 11.48
N VAL A 25 -6.96 -3.13 10.26
CA VAL A 25 -7.82 -2.81 9.11
C VAL A 25 -8.06 -4.11 8.32
N PHE A 26 -9.24 -4.28 7.75
CA PHE A 26 -9.51 -5.44 6.88
C PHE A 26 -9.27 -5.07 5.42
N THR A 27 -8.70 -6.01 4.66
CA THR A 27 -8.59 -5.87 3.20
C THR A 27 -9.99 -5.59 2.61
N PRO A 28 -10.14 -4.64 1.67
CA PRO A 28 -11.43 -4.34 1.07
C PRO A 28 -12.07 -5.57 0.43
N GLU A 29 -13.37 -5.75 0.64
CA GLU A 29 -14.15 -6.85 0.03
C GLU A 29 -14.90 -6.41 -1.24
N VAL A 30 -14.94 -5.11 -1.52
CA VAL A 30 -15.57 -4.51 -2.70
C VAL A 30 -14.59 -3.50 -3.30
N PRO A 31 -14.33 -3.54 -4.63
CA PRO A 31 -13.43 -2.58 -5.25
C PRO A 31 -13.91 -1.14 -5.00
N TRP A 32 -12.97 -0.24 -4.71
CA TRP A 32 -13.17 1.20 -4.52
C TRP A 32 -14.06 1.59 -3.34
N ALA A 33 -14.51 0.66 -2.50
CA ALA A 33 -15.40 0.97 -1.37
C ALA A 33 -14.83 2.01 -0.42
N ASN A 34 -13.52 1.99 -0.18
CA ASN A 34 -12.81 2.90 0.71
C ASN A 34 -12.26 4.16 0.01
N LEU A 35 -12.42 4.31 -1.31
CA LEU A 35 -11.66 5.29 -2.11
C LEU A 35 -11.92 6.76 -1.73
N TYR A 36 -13.11 7.07 -1.18
CA TYR A 36 -13.49 8.42 -0.74
C TYR A 36 -13.77 8.52 0.77
N ASP A 37 -13.41 7.50 1.54
CA ASP A 37 -13.53 7.53 3.00
C ASP A 37 -12.53 8.55 3.58
N ASN A 38 -13.01 9.51 4.36
CA ASN A 38 -12.20 10.57 4.97
C ASN A 38 -11.87 10.34 6.45
N ASP A 39 -12.33 9.22 7.01
CA ASP A 39 -12.24 8.88 8.44
C ASP A 39 -11.38 7.63 8.69
N LEU A 40 -10.67 7.12 7.66
CA LEU A 40 -9.78 5.97 7.81
C LEU A 40 -8.60 6.29 8.75
N GLU A 41 -8.41 5.41 9.73
CA GLU A 41 -7.34 5.44 10.70
C GLU A 41 -6.50 4.17 10.63
N PHE A 42 -5.24 4.32 10.20
CA PHE A 42 -4.29 3.23 9.99
C PHE A 42 -3.33 3.03 11.16
N HIS A 43 -3.34 3.91 12.15
CA HIS A 43 -2.61 3.72 13.39
C HIS A 43 -3.55 3.29 14.51
N THR A 44 -3.05 2.46 15.41
CA THR A 44 -3.73 2.17 16.67
C THR A 44 -3.77 3.43 17.53
N LYS A 45 -4.60 3.42 18.59
CA LYS A 45 -4.58 4.47 19.63
C LYS A 45 -3.18 4.66 20.21
N ASP A 46 -2.38 3.59 20.18
CA ASP A 46 -1.03 3.59 20.69
C ASP A 46 0.05 3.99 19.66
N GLY A 47 -0.34 4.44 18.47
CA GLY A 47 0.55 4.95 17.43
C GLY A 47 1.27 3.87 16.61
N ALA A 48 0.96 2.60 16.85
CA ALA A 48 1.48 1.50 16.05
C ALA A 48 0.72 1.40 14.72
N LEU A 49 1.42 1.02 13.66
CA LEU A 49 0.79 0.77 12.37
C LEU A 49 -0.08 -0.49 12.46
N LYS A 50 -1.38 -0.34 12.19
CA LYS A 50 -2.32 -1.46 12.17
C LYS A 50 -1.92 -2.45 11.09
N LYS A 51 -2.08 -3.74 11.38
CA LYS A 51 -1.98 -4.77 10.34
C LYS A 51 -3.18 -4.65 9.40
N GLN A 52 -3.00 -5.00 8.14
CA GLN A 52 -4.11 -5.32 7.26
C GLN A 52 -4.37 -6.83 7.31
N ALA A 53 -5.50 -7.23 7.90
CA ALA A 53 -5.90 -8.62 8.03
C ALA A 53 -6.80 -9.07 6.85
N GLN A 54 -6.68 -10.32 6.46
CA GLN A 54 -7.50 -10.91 5.39
C GLN A 54 -8.57 -11.83 5.98
N ARG A 55 -9.83 -11.65 5.58
CA ARG A 55 -10.91 -12.60 5.86
C ARG A 55 -11.08 -13.59 4.72
N PHE A 56 -11.36 -14.84 5.07
CA PHE A 56 -11.73 -15.90 4.14
C PHE A 56 -13.10 -16.50 4.50
N TYR A 57 -13.86 -16.82 3.47
CA TYR A 57 -15.23 -17.31 3.53
C TYR A 57 -15.41 -18.51 2.62
N ILE A 58 -16.41 -19.33 2.91
CA ILE A 58 -16.81 -20.46 2.06
C ILE A 58 -18.10 -20.11 1.33
N TYR A 59 -18.11 -20.36 0.03
CA TYR A 59 -19.26 -20.13 -0.85
C TYR A 59 -19.79 -21.44 -1.42
N GLU A 60 -21.12 -21.51 -1.52
CA GLU A 60 -21.82 -22.48 -2.35
C GLU A 60 -21.66 -22.09 -3.83
N CYS A 61 -21.30 -23.06 -4.65
CA CYS A 61 -21.12 -22.91 -6.09
C CYS A 61 -22.09 -23.81 -6.86
N ASP A 62 -22.42 -23.40 -8.09
CA ASP A 62 -23.13 -24.25 -9.04
C ASP A 62 -22.27 -25.41 -9.55
N ASP A 63 -22.86 -26.25 -10.41
CA ASP A 63 -22.16 -27.42 -10.97
C ASP A 63 -20.94 -27.05 -11.84
N ASN A 64 -20.86 -25.80 -12.32
CA ASN A 64 -19.72 -25.27 -13.08
C ASN A 64 -18.68 -24.57 -12.19
N GLY A 65 -18.89 -24.51 -10.87
CA GLY A 65 -17.98 -23.85 -9.92
C GLY A 65 -18.23 -22.35 -9.74
N LYS A 66 -19.25 -21.78 -10.41
CA LYS A 66 -19.59 -20.36 -10.26
C LYS A 66 -20.23 -20.10 -8.90
N PRO A 67 -19.77 -19.10 -8.13
CA PRO A 67 -20.32 -18.81 -6.81
C PRO A 67 -21.78 -18.35 -6.89
N ILE A 68 -22.60 -18.87 -5.96
CA ILE A 68 -24.02 -18.54 -5.81
C ILE A 68 -24.22 -17.63 -4.60
N ARG A 69 -23.69 -18.05 -3.44
CA ARG A 69 -23.83 -17.34 -2.16
C ARG A 69 -22.86 -17.87 -1.11
N LYS A 70 -22.58 -17.06 -0.10
CA LYS A 70 -21.85 -17.49 1.11
C LYS A 70 -22.68 -18.52 1.89
N ILE A 71 -22.03 -19.55 2.43
CA ILE A 71 -22.73 -20.57 3.22
C ILE A 71 -23.18 -20.01 4.58
N ASP A 72 -24.24 -20.58 5.14
CA ASP A 72 -24.65 -20.30 6.52
C ASP A 72 -23.81 -21.14 7.50
N ALA A 73 -22.85 -20.50 8.14
CA ALA A 73 -21.95 -21.13 9.09
C ALA A 73 -22.67 -21.75 10.30
N SER A 74 -23.87 -21.26 10.66
CA SER A 74 -24.63 -21.81 11.79
C SER A 74 -25.13 -23.24 11.56
N SER A 75 -25.20 -23.66 10.29
CA SER A 75 -25.58 -25.01 9.88
C SER A 75 -24.41 -25.96 9.64
N CYS A 76 -23.16 -25.51 9.84
CA CYS A 76 -21.96 -26.24 9.48
C CYS A 76 -20.98 -26.36 10.65
N ASP A 77 -20.24 -27.46 10.72
CA ASP A 77 -18.95 -27.50 11.42
C ASP A 77 -17.84 -27.18 10.41
N ILE A 78 -17.01 -26.20 10.72
CA ILE A 78 -15.98 -25.69 9.81
C ILE A 78 -14.64 -25.71 10.52
N GLU A 79 -13.71 -26.42 9.91
CA GLU A 79 -12.31 -26.46 10.31
C GLU A 79 -11.46 -25.84 9.20
N TRP A 80 -10.66 -24.84 9.54
CA TRP A 80 -9.75 -24.16 8.62
C TRP A 80 -8.32 -24.63 8.87
N THR A 81 -7.53 -24.79 7.82
CA THR A 81 -6.10 -25.08 7.92
C THR A 81 -5.30 -24.11 7.05
N VAL A 82 -4.24 -23.54 7.62
CA VAL A 82 -3.33 -22.63 6.93
C VAL A 82 -1.90 -23.17 7.02
N GLU A 83 -1.24 -23.25 5.86
CA GLU A 83 0.15 -23.66 5.72
C GLU A 83 0.90 -22.59 4.93
N VAL A 84 1.91 -21.97 5.54
CA VAL A 84 2.69 -20.88 4.94
C VAL A 84 4.18 -21.13 5.09
N ALA A 85 4.98 -20.54 4.20
CA ALA A 85 6.43 -20.54 4.34
C ALA A 85 7.07 -19.25 3.79
N ASN A 86 8.31 -19.00 4.20
CA ASN A 86 9.21 -18.02 3.60
C ASN A 86 10.40 -18.73 2.96
N LYS A 87 10.59 -18.55 1.66
CA LYS A 87 11.69 -19.13 0.89
C LYS A 87 12.67 -18.09 0.34
N LYS A 88 12.55 -16.80 0.69
CA LYS A 88 13.41 -15.75 0.14
C LYS A 88 14.91 -16.01 0.36
N PRO A 89 15.38 -16.42 1.56
CA PRO A 89 16.81 -16.67 1.78
C PRO A 89 17.32 -17.91 1.03
N PHE A 90 16.43 -18.84 0.68
CA PHE A 90 16.73 -20.06 -0.07
C PHE A 90 16.83 -19.84 -1.59
N TRP A 91 16.15 -18.81 -2.11
CA TRP A 91 15.95 -18.63 -3.55
C TRP A 91 17.12 -17.95 -4.26
N TYR A 92 16.89 -17.47 -5.47
CA TYR A 92 17.85 -16.77 -6.31
C TYR A 92 17.82 -15.26 -6.08
N ASP A 93 18.92 -14.59 -6.42
CA ASP A 93 19.03 -13.13 -6.46
C ASP A 93 17.99 -12.54 -7.44
N PHE A 94 17.55 -11.31 -7.24
CA PHE A 94 16.67 -10.61 -8.18
C PHE A 94 17.44 -9.56 -8.98
N ASN A 95 17.94 -9.96 -10.15
CA ASN A 95 18.62 -9.04 -11.07
C ASN A 95 17.62 -8.25 -11.94
N ASN A 96 16.73 -8.97 -12.62
CA ASN A 96 15.53 -8.48 -13.30
C ASN A 96 14.58 -9.66 -13.59
N SER A 97 13.47 -9.38 -14.29
CA SER A 97 12.51 -10.42 -14.65
C SER A 97 13.09 -11.37 -15.73
N LEU A 98 13.14 -12.67 -15.43
CA LEU A 98 13.70 -13.67 -16.35
C LEU A 98 12.82 -13.94 -17.57
N ASP A 99 11.54 -13.59 -17.49
CA ASP A 99 10.60 -13.79 -18.59
C ASP A 99 10.74 -12.78 -19.74
N LEU A 100 11.58 -11.74 -19.58
CA LEU A 100 11.85 -10.75 -20.62
C LEU A 100 12.60 -11.35 -21.83
N SER A 101 13.18 -12.54 -21.70
CA SER A 101 13.87 -13.25 -22.80
C SER A 101 13.10 -14.46 -23.34
N ILE A 102 11.83 -14.64 -22.99
CA ILE A 102 11.01 -15.76 -23.49
C ILE A 102 9.79 -15.25 -24.25
N ASN A 103 9.31 -16.07 -25.18
CA ASN A 103 8.08 -15.79 -25.88
C ASN A 103 6.88 -16.17 -25.00
N THR A 104 6.10 -15.19 -24.59
CA THR A 104 4.87 -15.40 -23.81
C THR A 104 3.65 -15.13 -24.68
N ASP A 105 2.67 -16.03 -24.66
CA ASP A 105 1.37 -15.81 -25.29
C ASP A 105 0.40 -15.13 -24.31
N ASN A 106 0.62 -13.83 -24.07
CA ASN A 106 -0.27 -12.99 -23.25
C ASN A 106 -0.32 -11.55 -23.76
N ASN A 107 -1.30 -10.78 -23.29
CA ASN A 107 -1.46 -9.35 -23.54
C ASN A 107 -0.86 -8.47 -22.43
N ASN A 108 0.13 -8.97 -21.69
CA ASN A 108 0.78 -8.26 -20.58
C ASN A 108 2.15 -7.72 -20.95
N LEU A 109 2.90 -8.45 -21.78
CA LEU A 109 4.27 -8.13 -22.14
C LEU A 109 4.40 -7.85 -23.64
N SER A 110 5.26 -6.89 -23.99
CA SER A 110 5.57 -6.61 -25.39
C SER A 110 6.27 -7.79 -26.05
N PRO A 111 5.88 -8.21 -27.27
CA PRO A 111 6.64 -9.19 -28.02
C PRO A 111 8.06 -8.70 -28.38
N ASN A 112 8.33 -7.39 -28.28
CA ASN A 112 9.65 -6.82 -28.56
C ASN A 112 10.69 -7.15 -27.47
N PHE A 113 10.29 -7.51 -26.24
CA PHE A 113 11.22 -8.05 -25.24
C PHE A 113 11.92 -9.30 -25.77
N TYR A 114 11.15 -10.25 -26.32
CA TYR A 114 11.68 -11.47 -26.92
C TYR A 114 12.29 -11.26 -28.32
N THR A 115 11.55 -10.61 -29.23
CA THR A 115 11.92 -10.55 -30.66
C THR A 115 13.03 -9.55 -30.98
N LYS A 116 13.12 -8.45 -30.21
CA LYS A 116 14.12 -7.40 -30.38
C LYS A 116 15.10 -7.29 -29.22
N GLN A 117 14.90 -8.07 -28.16
CA GLN A 117 15.81 -8.11 -27.01
C GLN A 117 16.02 -6.73 -26.37
N ILE A 118 14.94 -5.94 -26.25
CA ILE A 118 15.02 -4.56 -25.74
C ILE A 118 15.45 -4.49 -24.27
N ALA A 119 15.24 -5.53 -23.48
CA ALA A 119 15.76 -5.66 -22.12
C ALA A 119 15.83 -7.14 -21.72
N PRO A 120 16.90 -7.86 -22.07
CA PRO A 120 17.02 -9.30 -21.81
C PRO A 120 16.93 -9.63 -20.30
N GLY A 121 16.42 -10.82 -19.97
CA GLY A 121 16.56 -11.40 -18.64
C GLY A 121 18.03 -11.65 -18.27
N ILE A 122 18.40 -11.34 -17.03
CA ILE A 122 19.75 -11.44 -16.48
C ILE A 122 19.80 -12.69 -15.60
N SER A 123 20.70 -13.62 -15.91
CA SER A 123 20.94 -14.81 -15.08
C SER A 123 21.24 -14.44 -13.63
N THR A 124 20.80 -15.27 -12.70
CA THR A 124 20.88 -15.01 -11.27
C THR A 124 21.55 -16.15 -10.51
N SER A 125 22.24 -15.83 -9.43
CA SER A 125 22.88 -16.80 -8.52
C SER A 125 21.99 -17.08 -7.31
N ARG A 126 22.27 -18.15 -6.58
CA ARG A 126 21.59 -18.42 -5.30
C ARG A 126 21.90 -17.34 -4.27
N ARG A 127 20.87 -16.86 -3.57
CA ARG A 127 21.04 -16.18 -2.28
C ARG A 127 21.68 -17.13 -1.28
N ASN A 128 22.44 -16.57 -0.34
CA ASN A 128 23.24 -17.34 0.63
C ASN A 128 24.07 -18.45 -0.06
N PRO A 129 24.95 -18.11 -1.02
CA PRO A 129 25.62 -19.11 -1.87
C PRO A 129 26.59 -20.01 -1.10
N ASN A 130 27.04 -19.57 0.08
CA ASN A 130 27.94 -20.32 0.95
C ASN A 130 27.25 -21.49 1.68
N VAL A 131 25.91 -21.56 1.66
CA VAL A 131 25.15 -22.69 2.20
C VAL A 131 24.92 -23.70 1.07
N LEU A 132 25.59 -24.85 1.18
CA LEU A 132 25.68 -25.86 0.13
C LEU A 132 25.00 -27.18 0.54
N ASN A 133 24.80 -28.09 -0.40
CA ASN A 133 24.47 -29.48 -0.10
C ASN A 133 25.76 -30.24 0.26
N GLU A 134 25.74 -31.13 1.26
CA GLU A 134 26.87 -32.00 1.60
C GLU A 134 27.38 -32.77 0.38
N GLN A 135 26.51 -33.20 -0.54
CA GLN A 135 26.91 -33.91 -1.77
C GLN A 135 27.85 -33.10 -2.67
N LEU A 136 27.85 -31.77 -2.56
CA LEU A 136 28.75 -30.89 -3.33
C LEU A 136 30.14 -30.79 -2.70
N ILE A 137 30.32 -31.25 -1.46
CA ILE A 137 31.55 -31.07 -0.67
C ILE A 137 32.10 -32.42 -0.16
N ASN A 138 31.26 -33.42 0.05
CA ASN A 138 31.59 -34.72 0.60
C ASN A 138 30.59 -35.82 0.16
N SER A 139 30.73 -37.05 0.68
CA SER A 139 29.91 -38.21 0.31
C SER A 139 28.57 -38.34 1.05
N LYS A 140 28.23 -37.38 1.92
CA LYS A 140 26.98 -37.38 2.69
C LYS A 140 25.87 -36.67 1.91
N ASN A 141 24.64 -36.78 2.41
CA ASN A 141 23.43 -36.41 1.68
C ASN A 141 22.59 -35.31 2.37
N TYR A 142 23.14 -34.59 3.35
CA TYR A 142 22.39 -33.51 3.98
C TYR A 142 22.39 -32.25 3.12
N ASN A 143 21.21 -31.74 2.77
CA ASN A 143 21.08 -30.46 2.07
C ASN A 143 20.85 -29.33 3.08
N TYR A 144 21.92 -28.63 3.48
CA TYR A 144 21.84 -27.50 4.42
C TYR A 144 20.96 -26.35 3.93
N ARG A 145 20.78 -26.20 2.60
CA ARG A 145 19.93 -25.13 2.05
C ARG A 145 18.48 -25.24 2.50
N LYS A 146 17.99 -26.44 2.81
CA LYS A 146 16.62 -26.62 3.30
C LYS A 146 16.36 -25.86 4.61
N GLU A 147 17.40 -25.60 5.41
CA GLU A 147 17.28 -24.80 6.65
C GLU A 147 17.12 -23.30 6.38
N LEU A 148 17.30 -22.84 5.13
CA LEU A 148 17.05 -21.44 4.73
C LEU A 148 15.57 -21.14 4.45
N VAL A 149 14.71 -22.15 4.58
CA VAL A 149 13.26 -22.01 4.40
C VAL A 149 12.59 -22.02 5.77
N ASN A 150 11.92 -20.93 6.14
CA ASN A 150 11.07 -20.91 7.33
C ASN A 150 9.70 -21.50 6.98
N SER A 151 9.47 -22.75 7.34
CA SER A 151 8.23 -23.48 7.01
C SER A 151 7.69 -24.20 8.24
N PRO A 152 6.96 -23.51 9.12
CA PRO A 152 6.36 -24.13 10.28
C PRO A 152 5.26 -25.13 9.90
N ALA A 153 4.85 -25.96 10.86
CA ALA A 153 3.76 -26.91 10.64
C ALA A 153 2.44 -26.18 10.33
N PRO A 154 1.56 -26.77 9.50
CA PRO A 154 0.22 -26.23 9.25
C PRO A 154 -0.54 -26.00 10.55
N THR A 155 -1.30 -24.91 10.61
CA THR A 155 -2.13 -24.58 11.78
C THR A 155 -3.60 -24.76 11.44
N THR A 156 -4.29 -25.52 12.29
CA THR A 156 -5.71 -25.83 12.15
C THR A 156 -6.52 -25.16 13.26
N ILE A 157 -7.63 -24.53 12.89
CA ILE A 157 -8.54 -23.85 13.81
C ILE A 157 -10.00 -24.16 13.49
N ASN A 158 -10.85 -24.12 14.52
CA ASN A 158 -12.29 -24.23 14.39
C ASN A 158 -12.99 -23.32 15.42
N SER A 159 -14.29 -23.52 15.63
CA SER A 159 -15.11 -22.74 16.57
C SER A 159 -14.59 -22.69 18.03
N LYS A 160 -13.64 -23.56 18.40
CA LYS A 160 -12.98 -23.54 19.73
C LYS A 160 -11.83 -22.54 19.82
N ASN A 161 -11.33 -22.03 18.69
CA ASN A 161 -10.19 -21.12 18.59
C ASN A 161 -10.65 -19.69 18.28
N THR A 162 -11.34 -19.05 19.22
CA THR A 162 -11.85 -17.66 19.09
C THR A 162 -10.83 -16.60 19.48
N SER A 163 -9.56 -16.97 19.58
CA SER A 163 -8.43 -16.06 19.78
C SER A 163 -7.33 -16.41 18.79
N PRO A 164 -6.52 -15.43 18.33
CA PRO A 164 -5.48 -15.67 17.35
C PRO A 164 -4.48 -16.76 17.76
N VAL A 165 -4.26 -17.73 16.87
CA VAL A 165 -3.29 -18.81 16.98
C VAL A 165 -2.09 -18.49 16.09
N LYS A 166 -0.90 -18.42 16.66
CA LYS A 166 0.32 -18.03 15.94
C LYS A 166 0.77 -19.08 14.92
N LEU A 167 1.28 -18.62 13.78
CA LEU A 167 2.00 -19.40 12.78
C LEU A 167 3.50 -19.30 13.07
N GLY A 168 3.93 -19.86 14.21
CA GLY A 168 5.30 -19.70 14.71
C GLY A 168 6.32 -20.53 13.93
N GLY A 169 7.45 -19.95 13.56
CA GLY A 169 8.56 -20.61 12.86
C GLY A 169 9.92 -20.14 13.34
N GLN A 170 10.99 -20.46 12.59
CA GLN A 170 12.38 -20.19 12.98
C GLN A 170 13.29 -19.88 11.78
N PHE A 171 14.43 -19.23 12.01
CA PHE A 171 15.48 -19.07 11.02
C PHE A 171 16.91 -19.09 11.61
N PRO A 172 17.86 -19.87 11.05
CA PRO A 172 17.63 -20.94 10.09
C PRO A 172 16.75 -22.03 10.72
N PHE A 173 15.87 -22.64 9.92
CA PHE A 173 14.83 -23.55 10.38
C PHE A 173 15.38 -24.98 10.51
N PRO A 174 15.33 -25.61 11.70
CA PRO A 174 15.77 -26.99 11.86
C PRO A 174 14.95 -27.95 10.99
N LEU A 175 15.61 -28.90 10.30
CA LEU A 175 14.89 -29.88 9.51
C LEU A 175 14.11 -30.87 10.38
N ALA A 176 13.07 -31.48 9.80
CA ALA A 176 12.26 -32.48 10.48
C ALA A 176 13.14 -33.59 11.11
N ASN A 177 12.89 -33.87 12.40
CA ASN A 177 13.62 -34.81 13.26
C ASN A 177 14.99 -34.32 13.78
N GLU A 178 15.41 -33.10 13.48
CA GLU A 178 16.57 -32.46 14.11
C GLU A 178 16.10 -31.54 15.25
N SER A 179 16.82 -31.52 16.37
CA SER A 179 16.48 -30.65 17.52
C SER A 179 17.08 -29.25 17.42
N TYR A 180 17.97 -29.00 16.46
CA TYR A 180 18.63 -27.72 16.21
C TYR A 180 19.04 -27.58 14.74
N SER A 181 19.22 -26.33 14.28
CA SER A 181 19.73 -26.02 12.94
C SER A 181 21.23 -26.29 12.85
N LYS A 182 21.65 -27.03 11.82
CA LYS A 182 23.09 -27.26 11.56
C LYS A 182 23.75 -26.03 10.96
N VAL A 183 23.03 -25.20 10.21
CA VAL A 183 23.52 -23.90 9.72
C VAL A 183 23.80 -22.97 10.88
N ALA A 184 22.85 -22.81 11.82
CA ALA A 184 23.05 -22.00 13.02
C ALA A 184 24.23 -22.52 13.86
N ALA A 185 24.29 -23.84 14.10
CA ALA A 185 25.38 -24.46 14.84
C ALA A 185 26.75 -24.25 14.17
N ALA A 186 26.83 -24.35 12.84
CA ALA A 186 28.07 -24.09 12.09
C ALA A 186 28.53 -22.63 12.19
N MET A 187 27.59 -21.70 12.37
CA MET A 187 27.87 -20.29 12.62
C MET A 187 28.10 -19.95 14.10
N ASN A 188 28.05 -20.93 15.00
CA ASN A 188 28.07 -20.74 16.45
C ASN A 188 26.96 -19.80 16.94
N LEU A 189 25.75 -20.00 16.40
CA LEU A 189 24.53 -19.26 16.71
C LEU A 189 23.39 -20.23 17.07
N GLU A 190 22.32 -19.68 17.64
CA GLU A 190 21.04 -20.35 17.80
C GLU A 190 20.05 -19.84 16.75
N SER A 191 19.13 -20.70 16.32
CA SER A 191 17.99 -20.31 15.48
C SER A 191 17.17 -19.21 16.16
N LYS A 192 16.69 -18.26 15.38
CA LYS A 192 15.84 -17.16 15.83
C LYS A 192 14.39 -17.50 15.60
N ASP A 193 13.52 -17.18 16.55
CA ASP A 193 12.08 -17.34 16.37
C ASP A 193 11.57 -16.30 15.37
N VAL A 194 10.78 -16.76 14.40
CA VAL A 194 10.23 -15.93 13.32
C VAL A 194 8.75 -16.29 13.16
N ASN A 195 7.87 -15.40 13.61
CA ASN A 195 6.43 -15.60 13.49
C ASN A 195 5.94 -15.17 12.11
N LEU A 196 5.33 -16.07 11.34
CA LEU A 196 4.83 -15.77 9.99
C LEU A 196 3.40 -15.20 9.98
N GLY A 197 2.76 -15.14 11.15
CA GLY A 197 1.42 -14.55 11.28
C GLY A 197 0.59 -15.20 12.38
N ALA A 198 -0.71 -15.07 12.28
CA ALA A 198 -1.66 -15.76 13.13
C ALA A 198 -2.99 -16.00 12.41
N VAL A 199 -3.77 -16.95 12.88
CA VAL A 199 -5.09 -17.29 12.35
C VAL A 199 -6.13 -17.32 13.46
N GLU A 200 -7.34 -16.84 13.17
CA GLU A 200 -8.45 -16.81 14.13
C GLU A 200 -9.75 -17.23 13.46
N TYR A 201 -10.57 -18.01 14.18
CA TYR A 201 -11.90 -18.39 13.74
C TYR A 201 -12.90 -17.29 14.12
N ASP A 202 -13.66 -16.78 13.17
CA ASP A 202 -14.64 -15.72 13.37
C ASP A 202 -15.98 -16.06 12.72
N GLY A 203 -16.89 -16.65 13.50
CA GLY A 203 -18.27 -16.91 13.06
C GLY A 203 -18.37 -17.73 11.77
N GLY A 204 -17.47 -18.70 11.56
CA GLY A 204 -17.39 -19.51 10.33
C GLY A 204 -16.37 -19.03 9.31
N SER A 205 -15.94 -17.77 9.41
CA SER A 205 -14.84 -17.24 8.60
C SER A 205 -13.48 -17.49 9.25
N LEU A 206 -12.44 -17.48 8.43
CA LEU A 206 -11.05 -17.43 8.88
C LEU A 206 -10.55 -15.98 8.78
N ILE A 207 -9.87 -15.51 9.81
CA ILE A 207 -9.06 -14.28 9.74
C ILE A 207 -7.60 -14.67 9.74
N PHE A 208 -6.86 -14.21 8.74
CA PHE A 208 -5.41 -14.29 8.69
C PHE A 208 -4.81 -12.92 9.06
N TYR A 209 -3.92 -12.93 10.05
CA TYR A 209 -3.11 -11.79 10.45
C TYR A 209 -1.67 -12.00 10.00
N PRO A 210 -1.02 -11.01 9.40
CA PRO A 210 0.37 -11.11 8.95
C PRO A 210 1.35 -10.97 10.11
N GLY A 211 2.63 -11.22 9.84
CA GLY A 211 3.75 -10.96 10.74
C GLY A 211 3.83 -9.50 11.24
N ASP A 212 4.76 -9.26 12.16
CA ASP A 212 4.93 -7.96 12.85
C ASP A 212 5.80 -6.97 12.05
N GLY A 213 6.27 -7.36 10.86
CA GLY A 213 7.20 -6.63 10.00
C GLY A 213 8.63 -6.64 10.54
N ILE A 214 9.02 -7.73 11.19
CA ILE A 214 10.34 -7.91 11.78
C ILE A 214 11.27 -8.54 10.74
N SER A 215 12.44 -7.92 10.57
CA SER A 215 13.51 -8.45 9.72
C SER A 215 14.85 -8.24 10.42
N ALA A 216 15.75 -9.20 10.25
CA ALA A 216 17.04 -9.16 10.91
C ALA A 216 18.08 -10.01 10.17
N ALA A 217 19.35 -9.67 10.39
CA ALA A 217 20.48 -10.53 10.06
C ALA A 217 20.77 -11.52 11.20
N LEU A 218 21.37 -12.67 10.88
CA LEU A 218 21.89 -13.58 11.92
C LEU A 218 23.08 -12.97 12.68
N ASN A 219 23.83 -12.07 12.04
CA ASN A 219 24.89 -11.28 12.66
C ASN A 219 24.59 -9.77 12.49
N PRO A 220 24.53 -8.97 13.58
CA PRO A 220 24.23 -7.54 13.51
C PRO A 220 25.15 -6.70 12.61
N SER A 221 26.35 -7.16 12.26
CA SER A 221 27.26 -6.43 11.36
C SER A 221 26.87 -6.56 9.87
N ASP A 222 26.03 -7.52 9.51
CA ASP A 222 25.67 -7.76 8.12
C ASP A 222 24.53 -6.82 7.73
N LEU A 223 24.90 -5.64 7.22
CA LEU A 223 23.96 -4.61 6.80
C LEU A 223 23.26 -5.01 5.49
N ASN A 224 21.99 -4.64 5.37
CA ASN A 224 21.15 -4.87 4.18
C ASN A 224 21.40 -3.81 3.10
N THR A 225 22.61 -3.80 2.56
CA THR A 225 23.11 -2.77 1.63
C THR A 225 22.68 -2.94 0.17
N ASP A 226 22.09 -4.08 -0.19
CA ASP A 226 21.49 -4.30 -1.49
C ASP A 226 19.96 -4.13 -1.43
N PHE A 227 19.34 -3.70 -2.54
CA PHE A 227 17.90 -3.48 -2.57
C PHE A 227 17.10 -4.79 -2.42
N ALA A 228 17.61 -5.89 -2.95
CA ALA A 228 16.89 -7.16 -3.00
C ALA A 228 17.66 -8.32 -2.34
N ASP A 229 18.99 -8.34 -2.43
CA ASP A 229 19.76 -9.58 -2.23
C ASP A 229 20.79 -9.47 -1.11
N ASN A 230 20.31 -9.60 0.14
CA ASN A 230 21.15 -9.53 1.32
C ASN A 230 21.31 -10.91 1.95
N SER A 231 22.47 -11.54 1.78
CA SER A 231 22.78 -12.79 2.47
C SER A 231 22.81 -12.60 3.98
N ASN A 232 22.53 -13.68 4.72
CA ASN A 232 22.43 -13.73 6.18
C ASN A 232 21.16 -13.08 6.79
N TRP A 233 20.24 -12.57 5.96
CA TRP A 233 18.99 -11.97 6.40
C TRP A 233 17.79 -12.90 6.32
N TYR A 234 16.81 -12.63 7.18
CA TYR A 234 15.46 -13.18 7.14
C TYR A 234 14.42 -12.08 7.42
N ASP A 235 13.20 -12.31 6.94
CA ASP A 235 12.03 -11.50 7.26
C ASP A 235 10.81 -12.40 7.57
N ASP A 236 9.71 -11.78 7.98
CA ASP A 236 8.46 -12.45 8.36
C ASP A 236 7.38 -12.40 7.27
N ILE A 237 7.78 -12.12 6.02
CA ILE A 237 6.92 -12.32 4.85
C ILE A 237 6.70 -13.81 4.63
N CYS A 238 5.50 -14.22 4.25
CA CYS A 238 5.21 -15.58 3.83
C CYS A 238 4.08 -15.62 2.80
N ASP A 239 3.93 -16.77 2.16
CA ASP A 239 2.71 -17.12 1.44
C ASP A 239 2.42 -18.61 1.56
N GLY A 240 1.19 -19.00 1.25
CA GLY A 240 0.83 -20.41 1.22
C GLY A 240 -0.67 -20.68 1.14
N LYS A 241 -1.02 -21.92 1.45
CA LYS A 241 -2.31 -22.52 1.13
C LYS A 241 -3.29 -22.35 2.28
N VAL A 242 -4.53 -22.01 1.93
CA VAL A 242 -5.68 -21.95 2.84
C VAL A 242 -6.67 -23.02 2.43
N THR A 243 -6.93 -23.99 3.32
CA THR A 243 -7.87 -25.09 3.10
C THR A 243 -8.93 -25.13 4.19
N ALA A 244 -10.02 -25.85 3.94
CA ALA A 244 -11.06 -26.05 4.92
C ALA A 244 -11.71 -27.42 4.79
N LYS A 245 -12.30 -27.88 5.89
CA LYS A 245 -13.18 -29.03 5.96
C LYS A 245 -14.53 -28.57 6.49
N VAL A 246 -15.59 -28.87 5.75
CA VAL A 246 -16.96 -28.42 6.05
C VAL A 246 -17.85 -29.63 6.25
N THR A 247 -18.39 -29.82 7.45
CA THR A 247 -19.36 -30.88 7.74
C THR A 247 -20.75 -30.29 7.90
N MET A 248 -21.68 -30.68 7.02
CA MET A 248 -23.09 -30.26 7.02
C MET A 248 -23.99 -31.46 6.79
N ASN A 249 -25.03 -31.63 7.62
CA ASN A 249 -25.97 -32.76 7.54
C ASN A 249 -25.30 -34.15 7.47
N GLY A 250 -24.21 -34.34 8.21
CA GLY A 250 -23.43 -35.58 8.23
C GLY A 250 -22.53 -35.83 7.00
N THR A 251 -22.55 -34.95 6.01
CA THR A 251 -21.65 -34.98 4.85
C THR A 251 -20.47 -34.06 5.06
N THR A 252 -19.27 -34.50 4.71
CA THR A 252 -18.04 -33.70 4.81
C THR A 252 -17.52 -33.34 3.42
N TYR A 253 -17.20 -32.07 3.22
CA TYR A 253 -16.60 -31.51 2.01
C TYR A 253 -15.18 -31.05 2.34
N GLU A 254 -14.19 -31.54 1.60
CA GLU A 254 -12.78 -31.17 1.75
C GLU A 254 -12.42 -30.13 0.68
N LEU A 255 -11.95 -28.95 1.09
CA LEU A 255 -11.59 -27.83 0.22
C LEU A 255 -10.07 -27.68 0.18
N ASN A 256 -9.39 -28.65 -0.43
CA ASN A 256 -7.93 -28.79 -0.38
C ASN A 256 -7.25 -28.98 -1.74
N ASP A 257 -8.01 -29.02 -2.84
CA ASP A 257 -7.48 -29.02 -4.21
C ASP A 257 -7.34 -27.59 -4.75
N ALA A 258 -6.69 -27.43 -5.91
CA ALA A 258 -6.47 -26.12 -6.52
C ALA A 258 -7.79 -25.40 -6.89
N ASP A 259 -8.88 -26.13 -7.12
CA ASP A 259 -10.15 -25.58 -7.56
C ASP A 259 -10.99 -25.02 -6.39
N SER A 260 -10.79 -25.52 -5.18
CA SER A 260 -11.60 -25.18 -4.00
C SER A 260 -10.83 -24.50 -2.87
N SER A 261 -9.51 -24.71 -2.79
CA SER A 261 -8.65 -24.00 -1.84
C SER A 261 -8.38 -22.56 -2.27
N ALA A 262 -7.84 -21.77 -1.35
CA ALA A 262 -7.37 -20.42 -1.60
C ALA A 262 -5.87 -20.29 -1.28
N TRP A 263 -5.30 -19.15 -1.63
CA TRP A 263 -3.94 -18.77 -1.29
C TRP A 263 -3.94 -17.51 -0.42
N ILE A 264 -2.97 -17.40 0.47
CA ILE A 264 -2.67 -16.17 1.22
C ILE A 264 -1.22 -15.77 0.94
N ALA A 265 -0.97 -14.50 0.66
CA ALA A 265 0.36 -13.93 0.69
C ALA A 265 0.39 -12.72 1.62
N THR A 266 1.49 -12.55 2.35
CA THR A 266 1.74 -11.33 3.12
C THR A 266 2.58 -10.37 2.32
N ALA A 267 2.35 -9.08 2.52
CA ALA A 267 3.04 -8.02 1.81
C ALA A 267 3.52 -6.90 2.75
N PRO A 268 4.42 -6.02 2.29
CA PRO A 268 4.65 -4.72 2.92
C PRO A 268 3.32 -3.98 3.19
N PRO A 269 3.30 -3.06 4.18
CA PRO A 269 2.16 -2.17 4.38
C PRO A 269 1.83 -1.41 3.09
N ASP A 270 0.54 -1.13 2.90
CA ASP A 270 0.10 -0.18 1.89
C ASP A 270 0.04 1.19 2.58
N TYR A 271 0.96 2.07 2.19
CA TYR A 271 1.08 3.39 2.81
C TYR A 271 0.19 4.44 2.13
N ALA A 272 -0.61 4.07 1.12
CA ALA A 272 -1.68 4.93 0.62
C ALA A 272 -2.90 4.11 0.12
N PRO A 273 -3.64 3.41 1.01
CA PRO A 273 -4.64 2.40 0.63
C PRO A 273 -5.85 2.87 -0.20
N GLN A 274 -5.95 4.17 -0.47
CA GLN A 274 -6.99 4.80 -1.28
C GLN A 274 -6.45 5.28 -2.64
N ILE A 275 -5.16 5.12 -2.90
CA ILE A 275 -4.49 5.45 -4.16
C ILE A 275 -4.13 4.13 -4.84
N GLN A 276 -4.82 3.82 -5.94
CA GLN A 276 -4.61 2.56 -6.64
C GLN A 276 -3.39 2.62 -7.58
N PRO A 277 -2.62 1.53 -7.72
CA PRO A 277 -1.63 1.37 -8.77
C PRO A 277 -2.21 1.60 -10.16
N LEU A 278 -1.45 2.24 -11.06
CA LEU A 278 -1.90 2.54 -12.42
C LEU A 278 -2.32 1.29 -13.19
N ALA A 279 -1.46 0.26 -13.16
CA ALA A 279 -1.78 -1.10 -13.56
C ALA A 279 -1.76 -1.97 -12.31
N THR A 280 -2.80 -2.77 -12.13
CA THR A 280 -2.99 -3.62 -10.96
C THR A 280 -2.70 -5.09 -11.26
N MET A 281 -2.52 -5.91 -10.23
CA MET A 281 -2.38 -7.36 -10.41
C MET A 281 -3.61 -7.98 -11.08
N TYR A 282 -4.81 -7.45 -10.81
CA TYR A 282 -6.03 -7.88 -11.49
C TYR A 282 -5.97 -7.62 -13.01
N ASP A 283 -5.47 -6.43 -13.42
CA ASP A 283 -5.33 -6.08 -14.83
C ASP A 283 -4.39 -7.05 -15.56
N LEU A 284 -3.29 -7.45 -14.91
CA LEU A 284 -2.37 -8.45 -15.45
C LEU A 284 -3.05 -9.81 -15.62
N ILE A 285 -3.82 -10.27 -14.63
CA ILE A 285 -4.52 -11.55 -14.72
C ILE A 285 -5.54 -11.54 -15.86
N CYS A 286 -6.24 -10.42 -16.09
CA CYS A 286 -7.10 -10.24 -17.26
C CYS A 286 -6.33 -10.29 -18.58
N GLY A 287 -5.08 -9.80 -18.62
CA GLY A 287 -4.24 -9.83 -19.80
C GLY A 287 -3.66 -11.19 -20.16
N ILE A 288 -3.76 -12.19 -19.27
CA ILE A 288 -3.29 -13.56 -19.53
C ILE A 288 -4.24 -14.32 -20.46
N SER A 289 -5.55 -14.15 -20.30
CA SER A 289 -6.56 -14.99 -20.96
C SER A 289 -6.77 -14.67 -22.44
N ASN A 290 -6.20 -13.58 -22.95
CA ASN A 290 -6.39 -13.08 -24.31
C ASN A 290 -7.88 -12.95 -24.72
N ASP A 291 -8.76 -12.69 -23.75
CA ASP A 291 -10.19 -12.50 -23.98
C ASP A 291 -10.46 -11.27 -24.86
N SER A 292 -11.54 -11.31 -25.64
CA SER A 292 -12.04 -10.15 -26.37
C SER A 292 -13.13 -9.45 -25.57
N TYR A 293 -12.96 -8.15 -25.35
CA TYR A 293 -13.90 -7.30 -24.64
C TYR A 293 -14.64 -6.38 -25.60
N THR A 294 -15.95 -6.22 -25.39
CA THR A 294 -16.70 -5.10 -25.94
C THR A 294 -16.29 -3.85 -25.17
N THR A 295 -15.68 -2.89 -25.85
CA THR A 295 -15.13 -1.71 -25.18
C THR A 295 -16.23 -0.75 -24.76
N ASP A 296 -16.30 -0.46 -23.48
CA ASP A 296 -17.08 0.61 -22.89
C ASP A 296 -16.17 1.51 -22.05
N PHE A 297 -16.66 2.69 -21.64
CA PHE A 297 -15.81 3.66 -20.95
C PHE A 297 -15.25 3.17 -19.59
N SER A 298 -15.86 2.15 -18.96
CA SER A 298 -15.35 1.56 -17.71
C SER A 298 -14.05 0.76 -17.89
N LEU A 299 -13.67 0.38 -19.11
CA LEU A 299 -12.35 -0.20 -19.39
C LEU A 299 -11.24 0.85 -19.50
N ILE A 300 -11.59 2.11 -19.71
CA ILE A 300 -10.65 3.21 -19.96
C ILE A 300 -10.53 4.11 -18.74
N PHE A 301 -11.66 4.43 -18.11
CA PHE A 301 -11.71 5.33 -16.98
C PHE A 301 -10.73 4.97 -15.85
N PRO A 302 -10.57 3.70 -15.42
CA PRO A 302 -9.61 3.35 -14.38
C PRO A 302 -8.18 3.81 -14.68
N ILE A 303 -7.70 3.68 -15.92
CA ILE A 303 -6.35 4.11 -16.32
C ILE A 303 -6.19 5.62 -16.13
N LEU A 304 -7.15 6.39 -16.64
CA LEU A 304 -7.14 7.85 -16.54
C LEU A 304 -7.25 8.29 -15.08
N TYR A 305 -8.13 7.64 -14.31
CA TYR A 305 -8.41 8.04 -12.94
C TYR A 305 -7.29 7.68 -11.97
N ARG A 306 -6.70 6.50 -12.11
CA ARG A 306 -5.52 6.10 -11.34
C ARG A 306 -4.37 7.06 -11.58
N LEU A 307 -4.04 7.37 -12.84
CA LEU A 307 -2.99 8.34 -13.17
C LEU A 307 -3.29 9.75 -12.63
N TYR A 308 -4.54 10.21 -12.71
CA TYR A 308 -4.98 11.49 -12.14
C TYR A 308 -4.76 11.54 -10.61
N ARG A 309 -4.99 10.44 -9.90
CA ARG A 309 -4.85 10.36 -8.43
C ARG A 309 -3.42 10.20 -7.94
N MET A 310 -2.47 9.83 -8.81
CA MET A 310 -1.05 9.74 -8.44
C MET A 310 -0.48 11.09 -7.94
N GLN A 311 -1.15 12.20 -8.25
CA GLN A 311 -0.85 13.53 -7.71
C GLN A 311 -0.75 13.61 -6.17
N TRP A 312 -1.34 12.65 -5.45
CA TRP A 312 -1.33 12.62 -3.99
C TRP A 312 -0.06 12.01 -3.41
N VAL A 313 0.67 11.24 -4.21
CA VAL A 313 1.79 10.40 -3.76
C VAL A 313 3.07 10.58 -4.59
N ASN A 314 3.00 11.30 -5.71
CA ASN A 314 4.13 11.58 -6.59
C ASN A 314 4.10 13.01 -7.12
N LEU A 315 5.18 13.76 -6.92
CA LEU A 315 5.25 15.17 -7.33
C LEU A 315 5.16 15.35 -8.85
N SER A 316 5.75 14.43 -9.62
CA SER A 316 5.74 14.45 -11.09
C SER A 316 4.35 14.24 -11.70
N ASP A 317 3.39 13.73 -10.91
CA ASP A 317 1.99 13.59 -11.33
C ASP A 317 1.11 14.77 -10.83
N PHE A 318 1.68 15.69 -10.05
CA PHE A 318 1.00 16.86 -9.51
C PHE A 318 1.44 18.18 -10.16
N LEU A 319 2.75 18.42 -10.29
CA LEU A 319 3.32 19.66 -10.86
C LEU A 319 3.52 19.57 -12.38
N ALA A 320 3.38 20.72 -13.05
CA ALA A 320 3.52 20.84 -14.49
C ALA A 320 4.92 20.45 -15.02
N PRO A 321 5.01 19.71 -16.14
CA PRO A 321 3.90 19.10 -16.88
C PRO A 321 3.37 17.85 -16.15
N SER A 322 2.05 17.77 -15.94
CA SER A 322 1.41 16.57 -15.36
C SER A 322 0.14 16.15 -16.08
N PHE A 323 -0.22 14.86 -15.93
CA PHE A 323 -1.47 14.35 -16.46
C PHE A 323 -2.67 15.02 -15.78
N ARG A 324 -2.56 15.29 -14.47
CA ARG A 324 -3.54 16.07 -13.71
C ARG A 324 -3.81 17.42 -14.36
N GLU A 325 -2.77 18.21 -14.61
CA GLU A 325 -2.89 19.53 -15.26
C GLU A 325 -3.58 19.40 -16.62
N THR A 326 -3.19 18.43 -17.43
CA THR A 326 -3.80 18.19 -18.75
C THR A 326 -5.32 17.97 -18.68
N ILE A 327 -5.79 17.27 -17.63
CA ILE A 327 -7.22 17.02 -17.40
C ILE A 327 -7.92 18.25 -16.81
N ASP A 328 -7.29 18.93 -15.85
CA ASP A 328 -7.84 20.11 -15.18
C ASP A 328 -7.99 21.31 -16.14
N GLU A 329 -7.19 21.39 -17.20
CA GLU A 329 -7.28 22.43 -18.24
C GLU A 329 -8.42 22.21 -19.25
N LEU A 330 -9.07 21.04 -19.28
CA LEU A 330 -10.18 20.80 -20.18
C LEU A 330 -11.38 21.66 -19.81
N THR A 331 -11.99 22.31 -20.80
CA THR A 331 -13.32 22.91 -20.60
C THR A 331 -14.36 21.83 -20.31
N THR A 332 -15.51 22.18 -19.72
CA THR A 332 -16.60 21.21 -19.47
C THR A 332 -17.03 20.46 -20.75
N ALA A 333 -17.01 21.13 -21.90
CA ALA A 333 -17.33 20.51 -23.19
C ALA A 333 -16.24 19.52 -23.67
N GLU A 334 -14.96 19.85 -23.45
CA GLU A 334 -13.85 18.95 -23.75
C GLU A 334 -13.79 17.77 -22.78
N PHE A 335 -14.08 17.97 -21.49
CA PHE A 335 -14.16 16.90 -20.51
C PHE A 335 -15.22 15.85 -20.90
N LYS A 336 -16.37 16.29 -21.43
CA LYS A 336 -17.40 15.39 -21.98
C LYS A 336 -16.89 14.54 -23.15
N SER A 337 -15.85 14.99 -23.85
CA SER A 337 -15.23 14.23 -24.94
C SER A 337 -14.45 13.00 -24.44
N LEU A 338 -14.10 12.93 -23.15
CA LEU A 338 -13.48 11.75 -22.56
C LEU A 338 -14.41 10.54 -22.63
N TYR A 339 -15.70 10.74 -22.36
CA TYR A 339 -16.66 9.64 -22.25
C TYR A 339 -17.69 9.60 -23.37
N SER A 340 -17.45 10.36 -24.46
CA SER A 340 -18.23 10.36 -25.69
C SER A 340 -17.43 9.79 -26.86
N ASN A 341 -18.03 8.87 -27.62
CA ASN A 341 -17.45 8.26 -28.81
C ASN A 341 -17.70 9.06 -30.11
N SER A 342 -18.30 10.25 -30.02
CA SER A 342 -18.63 11.07 -31.19
C SER A 342 -17.38 11.49 -31.98
N VAL A 343 -17.57 11.80 -33.26
CA VAL A 343 -16.51 12.31 -34.15
C VAL A 343 -15.96 13.65 -33.65
N SER A 344 -16.81 14.53 -33.11
CA SER A 344 -16.37 15.82 -32.57
C SER A 344 -15.50 15.67 -31.32
N ALA A 345 -15.74 14.64 -30.50
CA ALA A 345 -14.93 14.33 -29.33
C ALA A 345 -13.55 13.72 -29.67
N GLN A 346 -13.36 13.21 -30.90
CA GLN A 346 -12.16 12.45 -31.27
C GLN A 346 -10.86 13.26 -31.14
N HIS A 347 -10.88 14.57 -31.39
CA HIS A 347 -9.68 15.41 -31.25
C HIS A 347 -9.13 15.42 -29.81
N VAL A 348 -10.00 15.51 -28.80
CA VAL A 348 -9.60 15.48 -27.39
C VAL A 348 -9.05 14.11 -27.01
N ARG A 349 -9.73 13.03 -27.43
CA ARG A 349 -9.25 11.65 -27.18
C ARG A 349 -7.89 11.40 -27.84
N ASN A 350 -7.68 11.90 -29.07
CA ASN A 350 -6.39 11.85 -29.76
C ASN A 350 -5.29 12.62 -29.01
N LYS A 351 -5.59 13.84 -28.54
CA LYS A 351 -4.64 14.66 -27.75
C LYS A 351 -4.13 13.88 -26.54
N ILE A 352 -5.05 13.28 -25.78
CA ILE A 352 -4.73 12.55 -24.54
C ILE A 352 -4.03 11.22 -24.84
N PHE A 353 -4.52 10.43 -25.80
CA PHE A 353 -3.90 9.15 -26.17
C PHE A 353 -2.42 9.30 -26.54
N ASN A 354 -2.06 10.34 -27.30
CA ASN A 354 -0.70 10.57 -27.77
C ASN A 354 0.31 10.96 -26.66
N LEU A 355 -0.18 11.15 -25.43
CA LEU A 355 0.66 11.35 -24.26
C LEU A 355 1.14 10.02 -23.67
N PHE A 356 0.47 8.89 -23.93
CA PHE A 356 0.83 7.60 -23.35
C PHE A 356 1.92 6.88 -24.14
N ARG A 357 2.80 6.19 -23.41
CA ARG A 357 3.83 5.33 -23.96
C ARG A 357 3.20 4.11 -24.63
N ASP A 358 3.56 3.86 -25.90
CA ASP A 358 3.16 2.62 -26.57
C ASP A 358 3.95 1.42 -26.00
N PRO A 359 3.28 0.41 -25.40
CA PRO A 359 3.96 -0.75 -24.83
C PRO A 359 4.58 -1.66 -25.88
N LEU A 360 4.38 -1.41 -27.18
CA LEU A 360 5.18 -2.09 -28.20
C LEU A 360 6.64 -1.63 -28.18
N TYR A 361 6.98 -0.44 -27.68
CA TYR A 361 8.35 0.09 -27.67
C TYR A 361 9.01 0.05 -29.07
N ASN A 362 8.31 0.56 -30.09
CA ASN A 362 8.82 0.61 -31.48
C ASN A 362 9.74 1.82 -31.77
N TYR A 363 10.11 2.59 -30.75
CA TYR A 363 10.91 3.80 -30.86
C TYR A 363 11.97 3.81 -29.75
N ASP A 364 13.14 4.38 -30.07
CA ASP A 364 14.34 4.22 -29.23
C ASP A 364 14.87 5.57 -28.70
N ASN A 365 14.01 6.59 -28.48
CA ASN A 365 14.49 7.99 -28.32
C ASN A 365 13.97 8.75 -27.08
N GLU A 366 13.39 8.09 -26.09
CA GLU A 366 13.10 8.74 -24.79
C GLU A 366 14.40 8.96 -23.98
N PRO A 367 14.44 9.96 -23.08
CA PRO A 367 15.60 10.22 -22.24
C PRO A 367 16.08 8.97 -21.49
N SER A 368 17.38 8.66 -21.58
CA SER A 368 17.97 7.52 -20.89
C SER A 368 17.96 7.73 -19.37
N ILE A 369 17.55 6.71 -18.62
CA ILE A 369 17.69 6.71 -17.17
C ILE A 369 19.12 6.23 -16.82
N PRO A 370 19.94 6.99 -16.07
CA PRO A 370 21.29 6.56 -15.74
C PRO A 370 21.32 5.23 -14.97
N SER A 371 22.22 4.32 -15.35
CA SER A 371 22.46 3.05 -14.64
C SER A 371 23.96 2.83 -14.40
N LYS A 372 24.31 2.20 -13.26
CA LYS A 372 25.68 1.78 -12.96
C LYS A 372 26.12 0.60 -13.82
N SER A 373 25.18 -0.25 -14.24
CA SER A 373 25.44 -1.33 -15.20
C SER A 373 25.37 -0.75 -16.60
N LYS A 374 26.53 -0.54 -17.23
CA LYS A 374 26.61 -0.18 -18.64
C LYS A 374 26.67 -1.48 -19.44
N THR A 375 25.51 -2.07 -19.73
CA THR A 375 25.40 -3.14 -20.72
C THR A 375 25.63 -2.56 -22.12
N ASP A 376 26.16 -3.38 -23.04
CA ASP A 376 26.58 -3.03 -24.41
C ASP A 376 25.43 -2.63 -25.38
N ILE A 377 24.34 -2.03 -24.87
CA ILE A 377 23.36 -1.37 -25.74
C ILE A 377 24.01 -0.09 -26.26
N THR A 378 24.50 -0.18 -27.49
CA THR A 378 25.18 0.91 -28.20
C THR A 378 24.23 2.06 -28.61
N ASN A 379 22.92 1.85 -28.48
CA ASN A 379 21.90 2.83 -28.80
C ASN A 379 21.48 3.59 -27.54
N ILE A 380 22.25 4.60 -27.17
CA ILE A 380 21.77 5.65 -26.27
C ILE A 380 20.82 6.47 -27.15
N GLY A 381 19.51 6.29 -26.96
CA GLY A 381 18.50 7.05 -27.68
C GLY A 381 18.85 8.53 -27.78
N SER A 382 18.42 9.21 -28.84
CA SER A 382 18.79 10.62 -29.06
C SER A 382 18.36 11.56 -27.93
N GLY A 383 17.41 11.11 -27.08
CA GLY A 383 16.82 11.90 -26.00
C GLY A 383 16.02 13.10 -26.50
N THR A 384 15.69 13.13 -27.80
CA THR A 384 15.02 14.27 -28.44
C THR A 384 13.50 14.12 -28.50
N GLN A 385 12.94 12.95 -28.15
CA GLN A 385 11.50 12.78 -28.08
C GLN A 385 10.97 13.30 -26.74
N GLU A 386 9.77 13.89 -26.79
CA GLU A 386 9.02 14.28 -25.61
C GLU A 386 8.66 13.04 -24.78
N LEU A 387 8.95 13.08 -23.48
CA LEU A 387 8.71 11.99 -22.55
C LEU A 387 7.22 11.66 -22.48
N LYS A 388 6.89 10.37 -22.48
CA LYS A 388 5.50 9.89 -22.44
C LYS A 388 5.06 9.47 -21.04
N TYR A 389 3.76 9.50 -20.79
CA TYR A 389 3.18 8.99 -19.55
C TYR A 389 3.15 7.45 -19.54
N PRO A 390 3.28 6.87 -18.34
CA PRO A 390 3.64 7.55 -17.09
C PRO A 390 5.15 7.80 -16.97
N PHE A 391 5.56 8.68 -16.05
CA PHE A 391 6.97 8.95 -15.77
C PHE A 391 7.54 7.98 -14.73
N TYR A 392 7.37 6.67 -14.95
CA TYR A 392 7.82 5.64 -14.01
C TYR A 392 8.89 4.74 -14.65
N PRO A 393 9.88 4.24 -13.89
CA PRO A 393 10.79 3.21 -14.36
C PRO A 393 10.07 1.90 -14.72
N GLY A 394 10.53 1.21 -15.76
CA GLY A 394 10.02 -0.08 -16.23
C GLY A 394 10.96 -1.26 -15.98
N ASP A 395 10.55 -2.45 -16.41
CA ASP A 395 11.28 -3.71 -16.24
C ASP A 395 12.72 -3.68 -16.81
N GLY A 396 12.96 -2.83 -17.81
CA GLY A 396 14.24 -2.69 -18.49
C GLY A 396 15.21 -1.66 -17.86
N ILE A 397 14.97 -1.23 -16.61
CA ILE A 397 15.76 -0.18 -15.95
C ILE A 397 17.28 -0.42 -15.99
N ASN A 398 17.72 -1.68 -15.99
CA ASN A 398 19.14 -2.06 -16.02
C ASN A 398 19.86 -1.66 -17.32
N TYR A 399 19.13 -1.28 -18.37
CA TYR A 399 19.62 -1.15 -19.74
C TYR A 399 19.51 0.30 -20.26
N PRO A 400 20.49 1.19 -19.98
CA PRO A 400 20.54 2.54 -20.54
C PRO A 400 20.32 2.59 -22.05
N GLY A 401 19.35 3.39 -22.49
CA GLY A 401 18.96 3.52 -23.90
C GLY A 401 17.89 2.53 -24.37
N SER A 402 17.55 1.53 -23.56
CA SER A 402 16.36 0.72 -23.82
C SER A 402 15.09 1.57 -23.65
N PRO A 403 14.12 1.49 -24.58
CA PRO A 403 12.82 2.13 -24.36
C PRO A 403 12.05 1.49 -23.18
N ALA A 404 12.39 0.27 -22.78
CA ALA A 404 11.81 -0.41 -21.62
C ALA A 404 12.38 0.03 -20.26
N GLN A 405 13.33 0.99 -20.23
CA GLN A 405 13.68 1.68 -18.99
C GLN A 405 12.50 2.43 -18.38
N TRP A 406 11.52 2.80 -19.21
CA TRP A 406 10.31 3.49 -18.82
C TRP A 406 9.12 2.55 -18.87
N PHE A 407 8.24 2.65 -17.88
CA PHE A 407 7.04 1.84 -17.79
C PHE A 407 6.02 2.27 -18.83
N ALA A 408 5.41 1.30 -19.51
CA ALA A 408 4.19 1.49 -20.28
C ALA A 408 3.07 0.68 -19.62
N ILE A 409 1.84 1.19 -19.67
CA ILE A 409 0.68 0.39 -19.26
C ILE A 409 0.63 -0.91 -20.10
N PRO A 410 0.23 -2.06 -19.53
CA PRO A 410 0.20 -3.33 -20.24
C PRO A 410 -0.56 -3.26 -21.58
N PRO A 411 -0.18 -4.07 -22.60
CA PRO A 411 -0.84 -4.10 -23.90
C PRO A 411 -2.36 -4.26 -23.85
N ILE A 412 -2.91 -5.04 -22.90
CA ILE A 412 -4.36 -5.13 -22.69
C ILE A 412 -5.00 -3.77 -22.40
N LEU A 413 -4.41 -2.98 -21.48
CA LEU A 413 -4.91 -1.65 -21.12
C LEU A 413 -4.73 -0.65 -22.27
N TYR A 414 -3.55 -0.66 -22.91
CA TYR A 414 -3.25 0.24 -24.03
C TYR A 414 -4.14 -0.03 -25.26
N ASN A 415 -4.52 -1.29 -25.49
CA ASN A 415 -5.41 -1.63 -26.60
C ASN A 415 -6.83 -1.05 -26.40
N GLU A 416 -7.37 -1.09 -25.18
CA GLU A 416 -8.64 -0.45 -24.87
C GLU A 416 -8.53 1.08 -24.98
N LEU A 417 -7.41 1.67 -24.55
CA LEU A 417 -7.14 3.10 -24.76
C LEU A 417 -7.05 3.48 -26.25
N ARG A 418 -6.50 2.60 -27.09
CA ARG A 418 -6.45 2.78 -28.56
C ARG A 418 -7.85 2.74 -29.18
N LYS A 419 -8.69 1.77 -28.78
CA LYS A 419 -10.09 1.71 -29.23
C LYS A 419 -10.88 2.95 -28.80
N TRP A 420 -10.65 3.42 -27.57
CA TRP A 420 -11.22 4.66 -27.06
C TRP A 420 -10.84 5.87 -27.90
N ARG A 421 -9.55 6.06 -28.20
CA ARG A 421 -9.05 7.08 -29.12
C ARG A 421 -9.84 7.07 -30.44
N ASP A 422 -9.97 5.88 -31.02
CA ASP A 422 -10.63 5.68 -32.32
C ASP A 422 -12.15 5.87 -32.30
N GLY A 423 -12.76 6.00 -31.11
CA GLY A 423 -14.22 6.07 -30.96
C GLY A 423 -14.90 4.70 -31.02
N ASN A 424 -14.13 3.61 -30.95
CA ASN A 424 -14.62 2.24 -30.96
C ASN A 424 -14.96 1.76 -29.54
N PHE A 425 -15.80 2.53 -28.84
CA PHE A 425 -16.29 2.20 -27.50
C PHE A 425 -17.72 2.71 -27.29
N THR A 426 -18.42 2.14 -26.32
CA THR A 426 -19.74 2.62 -25.88
C THR A 426 -19.58 3.85 -24.98
N SER A 427 -20.22 4.96 -25.36
CA SER A 427 -20.24 6.19 -24.56
C SER A 427 -20.92 5.98 -23.21
N LEU A 428 -20.49 6.75 -22.21
CA LEU A 428 -21.22 6.87 -20.95
C LEU A 428 -22.25 8.00 -21.07
N GLU A 429 -23.48 7.74 -20.64
CA GLU A 429 -24.51 8.78 -20.54
C GLU A 429 -24.35 9.56 -19.23
N GLY A 430 -24.47 10.89 -19.30
CA GLY A 430 -24.38 11.77 -18.14
C GLY A 430 -23.67 13.10 -18.42
N ASP A 431 -23.75 14.00 -17.45
CA ASP A 431 -23.13 15.32 -17.49
C ASP A 431 -22.11 15.46 -16.34
N PHE A 432 -21.01 14.73 -16.47
CA PHE A 432 -19.88 14.78 -15.53
C PHE A 432 -18.90 15.87 -15.96
N SER A 433 -18.38 16.60 -14.98
CA SER A 433 -17.42 17.70 -15.23
C SER A 433 -16.06 17.50 -14.54
N THR A 434 -15.90 16.47 -13.72
CA THR A 434 -14.65 16.18 -13.00
C THR A 434 -14.35 14.69 -12.92
N MET A 435 -13.07 14.33 -12.76
CA MET A 435 -12.63 12.95 -12.60
C MET A 435 -13.22 12.30 -11.35
N ASP A 436 -13.30 13.03 -10.23
CA ASP A 436 -13.88 12.52 -8.98
C ASP A 436 -15.39 12.26 -9.11
N ALA A 437 -16.13 13.03 -9.91
CA ALA A 437 -17.55 12.77 -10.14
C ALA A 437 -17.76 11.44 -10.91
N LEU A 438 -16.95 11.19 -11.94
CA LEU A 438 -16.93 9.89 -12.63
C LEU A 438 -16.47 8.76 -11.70
N GLY A 439 -15.48 9.01 -10.85
CA GLY A 439 -14.98 8.02 -9.92
C GLY A 439 -16.02 7.64 -8.87
N LYS A 440 -16.82 8.59 -8.36
CA LYS A 440 -17.97 8.33 -7.46
C LYS A 440 -19.06 7.53 -8.17
N TYR A 441 -19.35 7.86 -9.43
CA TYR A 441 -20.29 7.08 -10.25
C TYR A 441 -19.88 5.60 -10.36
N TYR A 442 -18.60 5.35 -10.67
CA TYR A 442 -18.08 3.99 -10.83
C TYR A 442 -17.86 3.25 -9.50
N GLN A 443 -17.54 3.96 -8.41
CA GLN A 443 -17.60 3.38 -7.07
C GLN A 443 -19.00 2.83 -6.78
N GLN A 444 -20.05 3.58 -7.11
CA GLN A 444 -21.43 3.13 -6.91
C GLN A 444 -21.74 1.87 -7.71
N GLN A 445 -21.17 1.70 -8.92
CA GLN A 445 -21.35 0.48 -9.71
C GLN A 445 -20.80 -0.76 -8.99
N TYR A 446 -19.65 -0.66 -8.32
CA TYR A 446 -19.12 -1.77 -7.50
C TYR A 446 -19.98 -2.05 -6.28
N LEU A 447 -20.45 -1.00 -5.58
CA LEU A 447 -21.33 -1.15 -4.42
C LEU A 447 -22.67 -1.80 -4.81
N ASP A 448 -23.24 -1.41 -5.95
CA ASP A 448 -24.48 -1.99 -6.48
C ASP A 448 -24.28 -3.47 -6.84
N ALA A 449 -23.16 -3.79 -7.50
CA ALA A 449 -22.82 -5.18 -7.85
C ALA A 449 -22.62 -6.07 -6.61
N ALA A 450 -22.14 -5.52 -5.50
CA ALA A 450 -21.93 -6.25 -4.25
C ALA A 450 -23.25 -6.72 -3.60
N ASN A 451 -24.39 -6.13 -3.96
CA ASN A 451 -25.71 -6.58 -3.51
C ASN A 451 -26.15 -7.90 -4.17
N ASP A 452 -25.50 -8.34 -5.26
CA ASP A 452 -25.70 -9.65 -5.87
C ASP A 452 -24.80 -10.70 -5.17
N PRO A 453 -25.38 -11.64 -4.41
CA PRO A 453 -24.59 -12.64 -3.68
C PRO A 453 -23.69 -13.48 -4.59
N SER A 454 -24.08 -13.68 -5.85
CA SER A 454 -23.32 -14.46 -6.84
C SER A 454 -22.08 -13.73 -7.36
N LYS A 455 -22.01 -12.41 -7.18
CA LYS A 455 -20.85 -11.58 -7.55
C LYS A 455 -19.92 -11.29 -6.37
N SER A 456 -20.45 -11.28 -5.14
CA SER A 456 -19.71 -10.88 -3.93
C SER A 456 -18.37 -11.60 -3.75
N ALA A 457 -18.31 -12.91 -4.03
CA ALA A 457 -17.08 -13.70 -3.96
C ALA A 457 -16.00 -13.22 -4.94
N LEU A 458 -16.38 -12.93 -6.19
CA LEU A 458 -15.45 -12.52 -7.24
C LEU A 458 -15.06 -11.05 -7.10
N LEU A 459 -15.98 -10.20 -6.63
CA LEU A 459 -15.70 -8.82 -6.26
C LEU A 459 -14.65 -8.76 -5.14
N MET A 460 -14.70 -9.66 -4.17
CA MET A 460 -13.73 -9.74 -3.09
C MET A 460 -12.33 -10.12 -3.60
N THR A 461 -12.22 -11.16 -4.42
CA THR A 461 -10.94 -11.51 -5.07
C THR A 461 -10.40 -10.33 -5.88
N ARG A 462 -11.25 -9.66 -6.66
CA ARG A 462 -10.86 -8.48 -7.44
C ARG A 462 -10.42 -7.32 -6.55
N ALA A 463 -11.15 -7.02 -5.48
CA ALA A 463 -10.86 -5.92 -4.57
C ALA A 463 -9.46 -6.08 -3.95
N VAL A 464 -9.11 -7.30 -3.55
CA VAL A 464 -7.78 -7.64 -3.06
C VAL A 464 -6.72 -7.34 -4.15
N LEU A 465 -6.89 -7.92 -5.34
CA LEU A 465 -5.90 -7.85 -6.43
C LEU A 465 -5.74 -6.45 -7.05
N GLU A 466 -6.76 -5.59 -6.95
CA GLU A 466 -6.67 -4.19 -7.39
C GLU A 466 -5.84 -3.30 -6.45
N THR A 467 -5.53 -3.76 -5.24
CA THR A 467 -4.61 -3.05 -4.33
C THR A 467 -3.13 -3.36 -4.59
N LEU A 468 -2.83 -4.29 -5.50
CA LEU A 468 -1.46 -4.76 -5.77
C LEU A 468 -0.92 -4.17 -7.07
N TYR A 469 0.38 -3.91 -7.10
CA TYR A 469 1.06 -3.44 -8.32
C TYR A 469 1.07 -4.51 -9.42
N GLY A 470 0.70 -4.10 -10.63
CA GLY A 470 0.74 -4.90 -11.87
C GLY A 470 1.91 -4.55 -12.79
N GLY A 471 3.06 -4.21 -12.21
CA GLY A 471 4.28 -3.79 -12.93
C GLY A 471 4.60 -2.30 -12.81
N GLY A 472 5.82 -1.84 -13.14
CA GLY A 472 6.98 -2.63 -13.59
C GLY A 472 7.53 -3.60 -12.53
N PHE A 473 8.21 -4.66 -12.94
CA PHE A 473 8.70 -5.72 -12.05
C PHE A 473 10.23 -5.66 -11.88
N HIS A 474 10.66 -4.95 -10.82
CA HIS A 474 12.08 -4.87 -10.42
C HIS A 474 12.31 -4.86 -8.88
N PRO A 475 11.85 -5.85 -8.10
CA PRO A 475 10.92 -6.93 -8.45
C PRO A 475 9.45 -6.53 -8.44
N GLY A 476 9.08 -5.43 -7.78
CA GLY A 476 7.70 -5.04 -7.48
C GLY A 476 7.55 -4.72 -6.00
N VAL A 477 6.31 -4.60 -5.50
CA VAL A 477 6.04 -4.37 -4.06
C VAL A 477 5.63 -5.66 -3.36
N GLU A 478 4.51 -6.26 -3.77
CA GLU A 478 3.94 -7.44 -3.08
C GLU A 478 4.33 -8.76 -3.72
N LEU A 479 4.23 -8.81 -5.05
CA LEU A 479 4.45 -9.98 -5.91
C LEU A 479 5.15 -9.52 -7.20
N THR A 480 5.52 -10.46 -8.06
CA THR A 480 6.33 -10.16 -9.26
C THR A 480 5.91 -10.95 -10.51
N TRP A 481 6.76 -10.94 -11.53
CA TRP A 481 6.53 -11.38 -12.90
C TRP A 481 5.94 -12.78 -13.11
N PRO A 482 6.11 -13.82 -12.27
CA PRO A 482 5.42 -15.09 -12.48
C PRO A 482 3.90 -14.90 -12.54
N MET A 483 3.35 -13.93 -11.81
CA MET A 483 1.92 -13.64 -11.78
C MET A 483 1.34 -13.20 -13.13
N ARG A 484 2.16 -12.79 -14.12
CA ARG A 484 1.69 -12.50 -15.49
C ARG A 484 1.72 -13.70 -16.44
N HIS A 485 1.93 -14.92 -15.94
CA HIS A 485 1.95 -16.17 -16.72
C HIS A 485 0.75 -17.05 -16.44
N ALA A 486 0.18 -17.65 -17.49
CA ALA A 486 -0.98 -18.54 -17.38
C ALA A 486 -0.71 -19.76 -16.49
N GLN A 487 0.51 -20.26 -16.50
CA GLN A 487 0.93 -21.47 -15.79
C GLN A 487 0.79 -21.32 -14.27
N MET A 488 0.83 -20.09 -13.73
CA MET A 488 0.59 -19.84 -12.29
C MET A 488 -0.84 -20.16 -11.84
N TYR A 489 -1.77 -20.32 -12.77
CA TYR A 489 -3.20 -20.43 -12.48
C TYR A 489 -3.74 -21.79 -12.91
N ALA A 490 -4.46 -22.45 -11.99
CA ALA A 490 -5.30 -23.60 -12.32
C ALA A 490 -6.59 -23.17 -13.02
N GLU A 491 -7.10 -21.99 -12.68
CA GLU A 491 -8.28 -21.40 -13.30
C GLU A 491 -8.09 -19.88 -13.45
N ASN A 492 -8.46 -19.35 -14.61
CA ASN A 492 -8.58 -17.91 -14.89
C ASN A 492 -9.71 -17.69 -15.90
N SER A 493 -10.95 -17.85 -15.46
CA SER A 493 -12.14 -17.90 -16.32
C SER A 493 -13.06 -16.71 -16.09
N LEU A 494 -13.61 -16.14 -17.17
CA LEU A 494 -14.57 -15.04 -17.08
C LEU A 494 -15.95 -15.57 -16.63
N SER A 495 -16.39 -15.16 -15.44
CA SER A 495 -17.66 -15.61 -14.85
C SER A 495 -18.83 -14.66 -15.11
N PHE A 496 -18.53 -13.36 -15.18
CA PHE A 496 -19.48 -12.31 -15.58
C PHE A 496 -18.75 -11.32 -16.48
N THR A 497 -19.33 -11.02 -17.65
CA THR A 497 -18.76 -10.01 -18.56
C THR A 497 -18.81 -8.60 -17.95
N ASP A 498 -19.83 -8.36 -17.13
CA ASP A 498 -20.19 -7.05 -16.61
C ASP A 498 -20.24 -7.05 -15.08
N VAL A 499 -19.62 -6.05 -14.45
CA VAL A 499 -19.78 -5.78 -13.02
C VAL A 499 -21.22 -5.32 -12.75
N THR A 500 -21.70 -4.35 -13.51
CA THR A 500 -23.12 -3.97 -13.63
C THR A 500 -23.47 -3.80 -15.11
N PRO A 501 -24.74 -3.94 -15.52
CA PRO A 501 -25.11 -3.85 -16.94
C PRO A 501 -24.55 -2.60 -17.62
N GLY A 502 -23.72 -2.78 -18.66
CA GLY A 502 -23.10 -1.68 -19.40
C GLY A 502 -21.78 -1.15 -18.80
N ASN A 503 -21.29 -1.75 -17.71
CA ASN A 503 -20.01 -1.44 -17.08
C ASN A 503 -19.18 -2.73 -16.96
N SER A 504 -18.36 -3.02 -17.97
CA SER A 504 -17.59 -4.27 -18.02
C SER A 504 -16.47 -4.35 -16.98
N PHE A 505 -15.57 -3.36 -16.93
CA PHE A 505 -14.36 -3.38 -16.09
C PHE A 505 -13.51 -4.67 -16.21
N PHE A 506 -13.38 -5.24 -17.42
CA PHE A 506 -12.79 -6.56 -17.69
C PHE A 506 -13.55 -7.74 -17.03
N GLY A 507 -14.77 -7.48 -16.57
CA GLY A 507 -15.66 -8.43 -15.95
C GLY A 507 -15.24 -8.88 -14.55
N LEU A 508 -15.86 -9.96 -14.09
CA LEU A 508 -15.52 -10.66 -12.85
C LEU A 508 -15.08 -12.07 -13.19
N ARG A 509 -13.92 -12.46 -12.64
CA ARG A 509 -13.21 -13.69 -13.02
C ARG A 509 -13.09 -14.63 -11.85
N GLU A 510 -13.21 -15.92 -12.14
CA GLU A 510 -12.77 -16.96 -11.22
C GLU A 510 -11.27 -17.18 -11.44
N ILE A 511 -10.50 -17.04 -10.36
CA ILE A 511 -9.04 -17.07 -10.38
C ILE A 511 -8.59 -18.09 -9.34
N ARG A 512 -7.77 -19.08 -9.71
CA ARG A 512 -7.21 -20.08 -8.79
C ARG A 512 -5.73 -20.26 -9.05
N ILE A 513 -4.91 -20.16 -8.02
CA ILE A 513 -3.49 -20.50 -8.10
C ILE A 513 -3.35 -22.00 -8.39
N ALA A 514 -2.38 -22.36 -9.23
CA ALA A 514 -2.00 -23.74 -9.49
C ALA A 514 -1.30 -24.35 -8.27
N ALA A 515 -2.03 -24.51 -7.17
CA ALA A 515 -1.53 -25.04 -5.90
C ALA A 515 -1.16 -26.52 -6.06
N ALA A 516 0.02 -26.90 -5.57
CA ALA A 516 0.44 -28.28 -5.51
C ALA A 516 -0.49 -29.11 -4.61
N THR A 517 -0.71 -30.36 -4.99
CA THR A 517 -1.26 -31.38 -4.10
C THR A 517 -0.25 -31.74 -3.01
N PRO A 518 -0.69 -32.32 -1.87
CA PRO A 518 0.24 -32.75 -0.82
C PRO A 518 1.33 -33.73 -1.30
N ALA A 519 1.01 -34.56 -2.31
CA ALA A 519 1.97 -35.48 -2.91
C ALA A 519 3.02 -34.73 -3.74
N GLU A 520 2.60 -33.85 -4.63
CA GLU A 520 3.51 -33.02 -5.44
C GLU A 520 4.38 -32.14 -4.56
N GLN A 521 3.79 -31.49 -3.54
CA GLN A 521 4.52 -30.61 -2.63
C GLN A 521 5.69 -31.33 -1.96
N LYS A 522 5.52 -32.58 -1.53
CA LYS A 522 6.58 -33.37 -0.91
C LYS A 522 7.82 -33.49 -1.81
N ASP A 523 7.61 -33.57 -3.12
CA ASP A 523 8.65 -33.79 -4.10
C ASP A 523 9.29 -32.47 -4.58
N ILE A 524 8.53 -31.37 -4.60
CA ILE A 524 8.97 -30.11 -5.24
C ILE A 524 9.25 -28.95 -4.28
N PHE A 525 8.90 -29.05 -2.99
CA PHE A 525 8.96 -27.92 -2.04
C PHE A 525 10.33 -27.25 -1.94
N TYR A 526 11.42 -28.02 -2.11
CA TYR A 526 12.80 -27.56 -2.03
C TYR A 526 13.54 -27.61 -3.37
N ASN A 527 12.82 -27.67 -4.49
CA ASN A 527 13.46 -27.68 -5.80
C ASN A 527 14.11 -26.31 -6.10
N ASP A 528 15.21 -26.37 -6.84
CA ASP A 528 15.90 -25.23 -7.43
C ASP A 528 16.54 -25.66 -8.77
N TYR A 529 17.15 -24.72 -9.48
CA TYR A 529 17.80 -24.91 -10.79
C TYR A 529 19.33 -25.10 -10.68
N GLY A 530 19.85 -25.43 -9.50
CA GLY A 530 21.28 -25.50 -9.26
C GLY A 530 21.89 -24.15 -8.86
N LEU A 531 23.17 -23.94 -9.15
CA LEU A 531 23.91 -22.76 -8.67
C LEU A 531 23.43 -21.43 -9.28
N GLN A 532 22.82 -21.48 -10.45
CA GLN A 532 22.29 -20.33 -11.16
C GLN A 532 20.95 -20.67 -11.81
N MET A 533 20.13 -19.65 -12.03
CA MET A 533 18.87 -19.72 -12.76
C MET A 533 18.89 -18.67 -13.88
N ASN A 534 18.32 -19.01 -15.04
CA ASN A 534 18.33 -18.14 -16.21
C ASN A 534 17.02 -18.27 -17.02
N SER A 535 16.90 -17.52 -18.12
CA SER A 535 15.69 -17.52 -18.95
C SER A 535 15.42 -18.85 -19.68
N ASP A 536 16.43 -19.69 -19.94
CA ASP A 536 16.21 -21.02 -20.51
C ASP A 536 15.52 -21.95 -19.50
N ASP A 537 15.80 -21.81 -18.20
CA ASP A 537 15.07 -22.53 -17.15
C ASP A 537 13.59 -22.17 -17.16
N ILE A 538 13.26 -20.88 -17.35
CA ILE A 538 11.87 -20.43 -17.47
C ILE A 538 11.23 -21.02 -18.73
N LYS A 539 11.93 -20.95 -19.86
CA LYS A 539 11.46 -21.49 -21.13
C LYS A 539 11.16 -22.98 -21.04
N GLU A 540 12.03 -23.75 -20.40
CA GLU A 540 11.84 -25.19 -20.18
C GLU A 540 10.67 -25.47 -19.22
N SER A 541 10.50 -24.64 -18.17
CA SER A 541 9.42 -24.81 -17.20
C SER A 541 8.01 -24.59 -17.77
N ILE A 542 7.87 -23.85 -18.87
CA ILE A 542 6.57 -23.58 -19.51
C ILE A 542 5.97 -24.84 -20.11
N ASP A 543 6.80 -25.78 -20.57
CA ASP A 543 6.35 -27.07 -21.05
C ASP A 543 5.95 -27.96 -19.88
N SER A 544 4.64 -28.22 -19.74
CA SER A 544 4.09 -29.05 -18.67
C SER A 544 4.62 -30.49 -18.64
N SER A 545 5.24 -30.96 -19.73
CA SER A 545 5.87 -32.29 -19.78
C SER A 545 7.33 -32.29 -19.29
N ASN A 546 7.95 -31.11 -19.17
CA ASN A 546 9.31 -30.96 -18.67
C ASN A 546 9.32 -31.11 -17.13
N GLU A 547 10.36 -31.75 -16.60
CA GLU A 547 10.53 -31.91 -15.16
C GLU A 547 10.59 -30.56 -14.42
N LYS A 548 11.06 -29.49 -15.06
CA LYS A 548 11.16 -28.12 -14.52
C LYS A 548 9.81 -27.40 -14.42
N SER A 549 8.72 -27.99 -14.89
CA SER A 549 7.37 -27.41 -14.81
C SER A 549 6.85 -27.24 -13.38
N TRP A 550 7.51 -27.87 -12.39
CA TRP A 550 7.23 -27.69 -10.97
C TRP A 550 7.25 -26.21 -10.54
N LEU A 551 7.97 -25.33 -11.25
CA LEU A 551 8.02 -23.89 -10.97
C LEU A 551 6.64 -23.25 -10.83
N TRP A 552 5.67 -23.74 -11.61
CA TRP A 552 4.34 -23.20 -11.71
C TRP A 552 3.33 -23.91 -10.80
N LYS A 553 3.73 -25.02 -10.17
CA LYS A 553 2.93 -25.74 -9.18
C LYS A 553 3.28 -25.21 -7.79
N SER A 554 2.53 -24.20 -7.37
CA SER A 554 2.84 -23.41 -6.18
C SER A 554 2.76 -24.24 -4.91
N THR A 555 3.84 -24.20 -4.14
CA THR A 555 3.91 -24.66 -2.75
C THR A 555 4.08 -23.45 -1.83
N PRO A 556 3.83 -23.57 -0.51
CA PRO A 556 3.99 -22.45 0.42
C PRO A 556 5.34 -21.74 0.27
N GLY A 557 5.32 -20.41 0.17
CA GLY A 557 6.49 -19.55 -0.03
C GLY A 557 6.88 -19.28 -1.49
N ASP A 558 6.20 -19.88 -2.48
CA ASP A 558 6.60 -19.75 -3.89
C ASP A 558 6.18 -18.44 -4.56
N LEU A 559 5.18 -17.73 -4.03
CA LEU A 559 4.76 -16.43 -4.57
C LEU A 559 5.70 -15.31 -4.12
N THR A 560 6.22 -15.37 -2.89
CA THR A 560 7.00 -14.28 -2.27
C THR A 560 8.51 -14.48 -2.30
N LYS A 561 9.02 -15.69 -2.60
CA LYS A 561 10.47 -15.99 -2.61
C LYS A 561 11.32 -15.13 -3.55
N TRP A 562 10.68 -14.58 -4.58
CA TRP A 562 11.30 -13.73 -5.59
C TRP A 562 11.62 -12.31 -5.11
N MET A 563 10.89 -11.85 -4.10
CA MET A 563 10.95 -10.46 -3.65
C MET A 563 12.24 -10.18 -2.85
N GLY A 564 12.53 -8.90 -2.59
CA GLY A 564 13.70 -8.50 -1.81
C GLY A 564 13.72 -9.09 -0.39
N ILE A 565 14.93 -9.43 0.07
CA ILE A 565 15.23 -9.88 1.43
C ILE A 565 16.28 -8.96 2.07
N PRO A 566 15.94 -8.23 3.15
CA PRO A 566 14.59 -8.07 3.69
C PRO A 566 13.74 -7.13 2.81
N TRP A 567 12.40 -7.24 2.89
CA TRP A 567 11.49 -6.40 2.09
C TRP A 567 11.66 -4.88 2.33
N GLN A 568 12.17 -4.48 3.49
CA GLN A 568 12.41 -3.07 3.82
C GLN A 568 13.52 -2.45 2.97
N SER A 569 14.52 -3.22 2.52
CA SER A 569 15.52 -2.72 1.56
C SER A 569 14.87 -2.34 0.24
N ASP A 570 13.97 -3.20 -0.24
CA ASP A 570 13.21 -3.00 -1.48
C ASP A 570 12.34 -1.74 -1.35
N ALA A 571 11.58 -1.63 -0.25
CA ALA A 571 10.76 -0.46 0.03
C ALA A 571 11.57 0.84 0.15
N GLY A 572 12.75 0.80 0.79
CA GLY A 572 13.65 1.96 0.89
C GLY A 572 14.31 2.35 -0.43
N SER A 573 14.45 1.40 -1.36
CA SER A 573 14.97 1.61 -2.72
C SER A 573 13.90 2.09 -3.71
N CYS A 574 12.65 1.68 -3.50
CA CYS A 574 11.49 1.97 -4.34
C CYS A 574 11.03 3.44 -4.21
N GLN A 575 11.85 4.37 -4.66
CA GLN A 575 11.62 5.82 -4.57
C GLN A 575 11.97 6.50 -5.91
N LYS A 576 12.54 7.71 -5.86
CA LYS A 576 12.93 8.48 -7.04
C LYS A 576 14.17 7.89 -7.72
N VAL A 577 14.17 7.87 -9.04
CA VAL A 577 15.34 7.59 -9.87
C VAL A 577 15.70 8.87 -10.63
N PHE A 578 16.74 9.56 -10.17
CA PHE A 578 17.08 10.89 -10.69
C PHE A 578 17.69 10.82 -12.10
N LEU A 579 17.29 11.79 -12.92
CA LEU A 579 17.88 12.07 -14.23
C LEU A 579 18.86 13.24 -14.13
N ASP A 580 19.56 13.54 -15.22
CA ASP A 580 20.31 14.80 -15.37
C ASP A 580 19.38 16.03 -15.41
N SER A 581 18.11 15.84 -15.80
CA SER A 581 17.06 16.85 -15.74
C SER A 581 16.38 16.90 -14.36
N GLN A 582 15.99 18.10 -13.91
CA GLN A 582 15.30 18.27 -12.63
C GLN A 582 13.86 17.75 -12.63
N TYR A 583 13.14 17.84 -13.75
CA TYR A 583 11.74 17.41 -13.87
C TYR A 583 11.44 16.86 -15.28
N PRO A 584 10.45 15.96 -15.40
CA PRO A 584 9.83 15.21 -14.30
C PRO A 584 10.84 14.24 -13.67
N ILE A 585 10.63 13.88 -12.40
CA ILE A 585 11.48 12.89 -11.70
C ILE A 585 10.79 11.53 -11.77
N PRO A 586 11.44 10.50 -12.34
CA PRO A 586 10.94 9.14 -12.31
C PRO A 586 10.74 8.62 -10.89
N ALA A 587 9.61 7.96 -10.65
CA ALA A 587 9.29 7.31 -9.39
C ALA A 587 8.80 5.89 -9.67
N TRP A 588 9.20 4.91 -8.85
CA TRP A 588 8.78 3.52 -8.98
C TRP A 588 7.27 3.33 -8.64
N TRP A 589 6.95 2.92 -7.41
CA TRP A 589 5.61 2.41 -7.06
C TRP A 589 4.91 3.29 -6.02
N ALA A 590 4.74 4.58 -6.36
CA ALA A 590 4.23 5.60 -5.47
C ALA A 590 2.81 5.37 -4.90
N ALA A 591 1.97 4.55 -5.55
CA ALA A 591 0.60 4.28 -5.07
C ALA A 591 0.57 3.50 -3.75
N ASN A 592 1.57 2.65 -3.50
CA ASN A 592 1.62 1.81 -2.29
C ASN A 592 2.83 2.18 -1.40
N LEU A 593 3.91 2.68 -2.02
CA LEU A 593 5.10 3.22 -1.37
C LEU A 593 5.27 4.68 -1.83
N PRO A 594 4.55 5.65 -1.23
CA PRO A 594 4.57 7.04 -1.67
C PRO A 594 5.97 7.61 -1.80
N VAL A 595 6.09 8.64 -2.63
CA VAL A 595 7.38 9.28 -2.92
C VAL A 595 7.38 10.74 -2.49
N ASP A 596 6.28 11.45 -2.73
CA ASP A 596 6.07 12.83 -2.32
C ASP A 596 4.65 12.99 -1.77
N VAL A 597 4.52 13.47 -0.54
CA VAL A 597 3.24 13.49 0.18
C VAL A 597 2.87 14.88 0.69
N LEU A 598 1.57 15.16 0.76
CA LEU A 598 1.03 16.27 1.54
C LEU A 598 0.94 15.82 3.01
N THR A 599 1.42 16.61 3.96
CA THR A 599 1.47 16.20 5.38
C THR A 599 0.32 16.80 6.20
N GLU A 600 0.05 16.21 7.36
CA GLU A 600 -0.96 16.71 8.30
C GLU A 600 -0.63 18.13 8.77
N GLU A 601 0.64 18.47 8.96
CA GLU A 601 1.08 19.83 9.26
C GLU A 601 0.73 20.81 8.15
N SER A 602 0.89 20.40 6.89
CA SER A 602 0.48 21.22 5.74
C SER A 602 -1.02 21.43 5.71
N LEU A 603 -1.82 20.39 5.98
CA LEU A 603 -3.29 20.53 6.08
C LEU A 603 -3.68 21.52 7.18
N VAL A 604 -3.13 21.37 8.38
CA VAL A 604 -3.39 22.29 9.51
C VAL A 604 -2.95 23.71 9.17
N ALA A 605 -1.80 23.87 8.52
CA ALA A 605 -1.30 25.18 8.11
C ALA A 605 -2.23 25.85 7.09
N MET A 606 -2.75 25.11 6.10
CA MET A 606 -3.69 25.65 5.10
C MET A 606 -5.02 26.14 5.69
N ARG A 607 -5.44 25.60 6.84
CA ARG A 607 -6.67 26.03 7.54
C ARG A 607 -6.50 27.34 8.33
N ASN A 608 -5.28 27.85 8.45
CA ASN A 608 -5.04 29.11 9.14
C ASN A 608 -5.60 30.29 8.33
N THR A 609 -6.65 30.92 8.84
CA THR A 609 -7.35 32.05 8.20
C THR A 609 -6.51 33.32 8.09
N ASP A 610 -5.40 33.42 8.82
CA ASP A 610 -4.47 34.56 8.73
C ASP A 610 -3.56 34.47 7.49
N LEU A 611 -3.46 33.30 6.85
CA LEU A 611 -2.66 33.12 5.64
C LEU A 611 -3.36 33.73 4.43
N LYS A 612 -2.58 34.40 3.58
CA LYS A 612 -3.08 34.91 2.30
C LYS A 612 -3.42 33.74 1.36
N PRO A 613 -4.40 33.90 0.44
CA PRO A 613 -4.76 32.85 -0.51
C PRO A 613 -3.58 32.29 -1.30
N GLU A 614 -2.60 33.12 -1.69
CA GLU A 614 -1.40 32.65 -2.40
C GLU A 614 -0.52 31.78 -1.50
N THR A 615 -0.41 32.11 -0.21
CA THR A 615 0.34 31.31 0.77
C THR A 615 -0.32 29.95 0.99
N ILE A 616 -1.65 29.89 1.06
CA ILE A 616 -2.39 28.63 1.14
C ILE A 616 -2.06 27.73 -0.06
N GLN A 617 -2.04 28.29 -1.28
CA GLN A 617 -1.68 27.55 -2.49
C GLN A 617 -0.22 27.07 -2.47
N TYR A 618 0.72 27.86 -1.95
CA TYR A 618 2.11 27.40 -1.77
C TYR A 618 2.24 26.26 -0.76
N VAL A 619 1.49 26.30 0.35
CA VAL A 619 1.48 25.20 1.33
C VAL A 619 0.86 23.94 0.73
N TYR A 620 -0.24 24.07 -0.02
CA TYR A 620 -0.86 22.96 -0.75
C TYR A 620 0.09 22.32 -1.77
N ALA A 621 0.83 23.17 -2.49
CA ALA A 621 1.74 22.72 -3.53
C ALA A 621 3.03 22.08 -2.98
N ASN A 622 3.38 22.35 -1.71
CA ASN A 622 4.58 21.81 -1.09
C ASN A 622 4.38 20.34 -0.69
N ARG A 623 5.26 19.47 -1.19
CA ARG A 623 5.24 18.04 -0.88
C ARG A 623 6.53 17.63 -0.19
N LEU A 624 6.39 16.84 0.87
CA LEU A 624 7.51 16.27 1.61
C LEU A 624 7.92 14.94 0.95
N PRO A 625 9.22 14.68 0.70
CA PRO A 625 9.67 13.36 0.32
C PRO A 625 9.24 12.33 1.37
N TRP A 626 8.60 11.24 0.96
CA TRP A 626 7.94 10.32 1.88
C TRP A 626 8.90 9.70 2.90
N LEU A 627 10.12 9.32 2.50
CA LEU A 627 11.15 8.83 3.44
C LEU A 627 11.59 9.88 4.48
N MET A 628 11.27 11.16 4.27
CA MET A 628 11.52 12.25 5.22
C MET A 628 10.36 12.47 6.21
N THR A 629 9.28 11.69 6.11
CA THR A 629 8.26 11.62 7.19
C THR A 629 8.79 10.91 8.44
N THR A 630 10.01 10.38 8.43
CA THR A 630 10.68 9.95 9.65
C THR A 630 12.18 10.03 9.46
N ASP A 631 12.95 9.80 10.52
CA ASP A 631 14.40 9.77 10.42
C ASP A 631 14.86 8.45 9.78
N THR A 632 15.06 8.46 8.48
CA THR A 632 15.61 7.35 7.67
C THR A 632 17.13 7.48 7.47
N GLY A 633 17.82 8.21 8.36
CA GLY A 633 19.28 8.33 8.36
C GLY A 633 19.83 9.68 7.86
N TYR A 634 18.96 10.67 7.64
CA TYR A 634 19.34 12.02 7.19
C TYR A 634 19.31 13.09 8.30
N VAL A 635 18.83 12.76 9.50
CA VAL A 635 18.65 13.74 10.58
C VAL A 635 19.92 13.87 11.42
N GLY A 636 20.44 15.10 11.55
CA GLY A 636 21.54 15.45 12.47
C GLY A 636 22.71 16.18 11.81
N TYR A 637 23.54 16.85 12.63
CA TYR A 637 24.75 17.53 12.14
C TYR A 637 25.71 16.51 11.51
N HIS A 638 26.01 16.68 10.21
CA HIS A 638 26.80 15.77 9.40
C HIS A 638 26.22 14.34 9.27
N ALA A 639 24.90 14.17 9.41
CA ALA A 639 24.26 12.93 9.00
C ALA A 639 24.45 12.72 7.49
N GLU A 640 24.85 11.51 7.08
CA GLU A 640 25.16 11.21 5.68
C GLU A 640 23.90 11.19 4.81
N GLY A 641 22.77 10.70 5.34
CA GLY A 641 21.58 10.43 4.52
C GLY A 641 21.90 9.45 3.38
N GLY A 642 21.31 9.72 2.21
CA GLY A 642 21.59 8.96 0.99
C GLY A 642 20.92 7.60 0.90
N TYR A 643 21.05 6.98 -0.28
CA TYR A 643 20.39 5.72 -0.64
C TYR A 643 20.68 4.60 0.37
N MET A 644 21.96 4.31 0.63
CA MET A 644 22.36 3.16 1.47
C MET A 644 21.80 3.24 2.89
N ASN A 645 21.81 4.42 3.51
CA ASN A 645 21.25 4.58 4.84
C ASN A 645 19.73 4.49 4.83
N GLY A 646 19.06 4.89 3.74
CA GLY A 646 17.63 4.67 3.55
C GLY A 646 17.27 3.19 3.61
N LEU A 647 18.00 2.33 2.89
CA LEU A 647 17.81 0.87 2.93
C LEU A 647 18.00 0.32 4.35
N ILE A 648 19.12 0.67 4.99
CA ILE A 648 19.47 0.17 6.32
C ILE A 648 18.45 0.62 7.38
N ASN A 649 18.08 1.89 7.36
CA ASN A 649 17.18 2.44 8.37
C ASN A 649 15.72 2.01 8.16
N MET A 650 15.30 1.68 6.93
CA MET A 650 13.93 1.24 6.66
C MET A 650 13.56 0.00 7.49
N VAL A 651 14.51 -0.91 7.75
CA VAL A 651 14.33 -2.08 8.64
C VAL A 651 13.77 -1.68 10.02
N TYR A 652 14.17 -0.52 10.52
CA TYR A 652 13.73 -0.01 11.83
C TYR A 652 12.59 1.00 11.75
N LYS A 653 12.49 1.73 10.63
CA LYS A 653 11.69 2.94 10.50
C LYS A 653 10.41 2.77 9.67
N TRP A 654 10.24 1.64 8.98
CA TRP A 654 9.04 1.35 8.16
C TRP A 654 7.71 1.59 8.92
N LYS A 655 7.65 1.23 10.21
CA LYS A 655 6.45 1.44 11.03
C LYS A 655 6.17 2.92 11.40
N ASN A 656 7.11 3.82 11.11
CA ASN A 656 7.03 5.22 11.48
C ASN A 656 6.87 6.16 10.28
N VAL A 657 7.12 5.71 9.06
CA VAL A 657 6.89 6.52 7.84
C VAL A 657 5.39 6.78 7.68
N GLY A 658 5.06 7.91 7.06
CA GLY A 658 3.69 8.41 6.98
C GLY A 658 2.77 7.51 6.16
N VAL A 659 1.54 7.33 6.63
CA VAL A 659 0.46 6.65 5.90
C VAL A 659 -0.51 7.70 5.37
N VAL A 660 -0.77 7.65 4.07
CA VAL A 660 -1.64 8.56 3.33
C VAL A 660 -3.09 8.12 3.44
N ALA A 661 -3.94 9.01 3.91
CA ALA A 661 -5.37 8.79 4.04
C ALA A 661 -6.16 10.05 3.64
N GLY A 662 -7.40 9.86 3.18
CA GLY A 662 -8.33 10.93 2.86
C GLY A 662 -8.66 11.76 4.10
N ARG A 663 -8.68 13.08 3.95
CA ARG A 663 -9.08 14.06 4.97
C ARG A 663 -9.90 15.16 4.31
N THR A 664 -10.89 15.68 5.02
CA THR A 664 -11.60 16.88 4.57
C THR A 664 -10.69 18.10 4.70
N SER A 665 -10.54 18.90 3.64
CA SER A 665 -9.66 20.08 3.68
C SER A 665 -10.29 21.24 4.45
N SER A 666 -11.55 21.57 4.13
CA SER A 666 -12.28 22.76 4.61
C SER A 666 -11.59 24.10 4.25
N VAL A 667 -10.82 24.13 3.16
CA VAL A 667 -10.06 25.31 2.71
C VAL A 667 -10.53 25.77 1.33
N ASN A 668 -10.81 27.06 1.18
CA ASN A 668 -11.26 27.62 -0.10
C ASN A 668 -10.16 27.55 -1.16
N GLY A 669 -10.50 27.11 -2.38
CA GLY A 669 -9.56 26.93 -3.49
C GLY A 669 -8.71 25.66 -3.40
N ILE A 670 -8.96 24.80 -2.41
CA ILE A 670 -8.36 23.46 -2.28
C ILE A 670 -9.47 22.41 -2.43
N PRO A 671 -9.23 21.25 -3.05
CA PRO A 671 -10.23 20.18 -3.13
C PRO A 671 -10.79 19.83 -1.74
N GLU A 672 -12.09 19.56 -1.65
CA GLU A 672 -12.75 19.23 -0.37
C GLU A 672 -12.15 17.97 0.26
N LEU A 673 -11.79 16.97 -0.55
CA LEU A 673 -11.08 15.79 -0.11
C LEU A 673 -9.62 15.88 -0.56
N VAL A 674 -8.71 15.85 0.39
CA VAL A 674 -7.26 15.79 0.18
C VAL A 674 -6.72 14.50 0.79
N TYR A 675 -5.57 14.03 0.31
CA TYR A 675 -4.94 12.81 0.83
C TYR A 675 -3.64 13.19 1.52
N VAL A 676 -3.54 12.82 2.80
CA VAL A 676 -2.57 13.38 3.73
C VAL A 676 -1.81 12.26 4.42
N ALA A 677 -0.48 12.36 4.41
CA ALA A 677 0.40 11.49 5.17
C ALA A 677 0.37 11.87 6.65
N SER A 678 0.00 10.89 7.48
CA SER A 678 0.03 10.96 8.93
C SER A 678 1.12 10.05 9.48
N GLU A 679 1.97 10.60 10.35
CA GLU A 679 3.07 9.87 11.00
C GLU A 679 2.67 9.35 12.38
N SER A 680 3.26 8.22 12.80
CA SER A 680 3.10 7.64 14.15
C SER A 680 3.30 8.64 15.31
N LYS A 681 4.20 9.63 15.16
CA LYS A 681 4.51 10.64 16.19
C LYS A 681 3.41 11.68 16.39
N ASN A 682 2.58 11.93 15.38
CA ASN A 682 1.54 12.95 15.44
C ASN A 682 0.34 12.55 16.31
N VAL A 683 0.23 11.28 16.71
CA VAL A 683 -0.91 10.75 17.47
C VAL A 683 -0.71 10.83 19.00
N LYS A 684 0.53 10.93 19.51
CA LYS A 684 0.79 10.63 20.94
C LYS A 684 1.63 11.60 21.77
N ASP A 685 2.58 12.31 21.18
CA ASP A 685 3.67 12.88 21.99
C ASP A 685 3.65 14.41 22.15
N LYS A 686 2.60 15.11 21.70
CA LYS A 686 2.43 16.53 22.05
C LYS A 686 2.00 16.66 23.52
N THR A 687 2.99 16.76 24.41
CA THR A 687 2.81 17.12 25.83
C THR A 687 2.54 18.60 26.04
N SER A 688 2.69 19.43 25.00
CA SER A 688 2.46 20.87 25.07
C SER A 688 1.79 21.34 23.78
N ILE A 689 0.71 22.11 23.93
CA ILE A 689 -0.13 22.57 22.84
C ILE A 689 -0.33 24.07 23.01
N PHE A 690 0.20 24.88 22.08
CA PHE A 690 -0.01 26.32 22.11
C PHE A 690 -1.48 26.67 21.86
N LEU A 691 -2.10 27.36 22.82
CA LEU A 691 -3.49 27.81 22.75
C LEU A 691 -3.61 29.29 22.41
N GLY A 692 -2.72 30.16 22.89
CA GLY A 692 -2.84 31.59 22.56
C GLY A 692 -1.62 32.44 22.92
N LYS A 693 -1.50 33.60 22.26
CA LYS A 693 -0.35 34.51 22.36
C LYS A 693 -0.50 35.51 23.50
N ALA A 694 0.61 36.07 23.98
CA ALA A 694 0.57 37.23 24.87
C ALA A 694 0.06 38.48 24.13
N VAL A 695 -0.80 39.25 24.80
CA VAL A 695 -1.29 40.54 24.32
C VAL A 695 -0.70 41.64 25.21
N PRO A 696 0.00 42.64 24.63
CA PRO A 696 0.55 43.75 25.39
C PRO A 696 -0.57 44.59 26.02
N ASN A 697 -0.25 45.27 27.12
CA ASN A 697 -1.20 46.14 27.80
C ASN A 697 -1.54 47.38 26.95
N GLU A 698 -2.75 47.42 26.41
CA GLU A 698 -3.23 48.48 25.53
C GLU A 698 -4.66 48.94 25.91
N PRO A 699 -5.04 50.21 25.67
CA PRO A 699 -6.40 50.66 25.94
C PRO A 699 -7.43 49.95 25.05
N VAL A 700 -8.55 49.52 25.64
CA VAL A 700 -9.64 48.86 24.90
C VAL A 700 -10.23 49.81 23.85
N THR A 701 -10.43 49.28 22.64
CA THR A 701 -11.02 50.02 21.51
C THR A 701 -12.46 49.61 21.17
N LEU A 702 -12.91 48.47 21.69
CA LEU A 702 -14.22 47.87 21.42
C LEU A 702 -15.16 48.02 22.63
N VAL A 703 -16.47 47.87 22.43
CA VAL A 703 -17.45 47.99 23.53
C VAL A 703 -17.54 46.65 24.29
N PRO A 704 -17.26 46.60 25.61
CA PRO A 704 -17.35 45.36 26.39
C PRO A 704 -18.81 44.89 26.58
N PRO A 705 -19.09 43.57 26.73
CA PRO A 705 -18.11 42.49 26.64
C PRO A 705 -17.76 42.14 25.19
N THR A 706 -16.46 42.02 24.90
CA THR A 706 -15.94 41.73 23.55
C THR A 706 -14.71 40.83 23.63
N SER A 707 -14.53 39.95 22.64
CA SER A 707 -13.30 39.16 22.52
C SER A 707 -12.25 40.02 21.82
N PHE A 708 -11.08 40.20 22.44
CA PHE A 708 -9.94 40.90 21.84
C PHE A 708 -8.91 39.94 21.25
N TYR A 709 -9.02 38.64 21.55
CA TYR A 709 -8.23 37.59 20.93
C TYR A 709 -8.98 36.26 20.91
N SER A 710 -8.89 35.53 19.81
CA SER A 710 -9.39 34.18 19.69
C SER A 710 -8.42 33.28 18.91
N ASN A 711 -8.37 32.00 19.25
CA ASN A 711 -7.61 31.01 18.49
C ASN A 711 -8.30 29.64 18.55
N THR A 712 -8.17 28.86 17.47
CA THR A 712 -8.77 27.53 17.36
C THR A 712 -7.70 26.49 17.03
N ARG A 713 -7.70 25.39 17.78
CA ARG A 713 -6.83 24.22 17.61
C ARG A 713 -7.69 22.99 17.35
N GLU A 714 -7.62 22.46 16.14
CA GLU A 714 -8.30 21.23 15.76
C GLU A 714 -7.40 20.01 16.03
N MET A 715 -8.00 18.82 16.10
CA MET A 715 -7.30 17.54 16.25
C MET A 715 -6.37 17.49 17.48
N VAL A 716 -6.80 18.06 18.59
CA VAL A 716 -6.10 17.94 19.87
C VAL A 716 -6.47 16.62 20.53
N TRP A 717 -5.50 15.71 20.66
CA TRP A 717 -5.69 14.48 21.42
C TRP A 717 -5.69 14.76 22.92
N ILE A 718 -6.70 14.26 23.64
CA ILE A 718 -6.79 14.32 25.10
C ILE A 718 -6.40 12.96 25.69
N PRO A 719 -5.22 12.80 26.31
CA PRO A 719 -4.78 11.53 26.91
C PRO A 719 -5.51 11.21 28.23
N ASP A 720 -5.80 9.91 28.47
CA ASP A 720 -6.47 9.39 29.69
C ASP A 720 -5.61 9.39 30.95
N ASN A 721 -4.29 9.25 30.78
CA ASN A 721 -3.35 9.03 31.88
C ASN A 721 -2.42 10.23 32.14
N LYS A 722 -2.83 11.44 31.76
CA LYS A 722 -2.03 12.65 32.01
C LYS A 722 -2.88 13.75 32.65
N THR A 723 -2.23 14.53 33.50
CA THR A 723 -2.78 15.75 34.07
C THR A 723 -2.64 16.90 33.08
N ALA A 724 -3.67 17.73 32.96
CA ALA A 724 -3.75 18.80 31.98
C ALA A 724 -3.69 20.18 32.65
N PHE A 725 -2.74 21.02 32.24
CA PHE A 725 -2.52 22.35 32.81
C PHE A 725 -2.55 23.45 31.76
N LEU A 726 -3.08 24.62 32.13
CA LEU A 726 -2.87 25.87 31.41
C LEU A 726 -1.63 26.58 31.96
N SER A 727 -0.67 26.93 31.10
CA SER A 727 0.60 27.58 31.47
C SER A 727 1.00 28.64 30.45
N SER A 728 1.73 29.69 30.86
CA SER A 728 2.26 30.69 29.93
C SER A 728 3.57 30.31 29.26
N ASN A 729 4.09 29.12 29.53
CA ASN A 729 5.27 28.57 28.86
C ASN A 729 5.11 27.06 28.58
N PRO A 730 5.87 26.52 27.60
CA PRO A 730 5.78 25.11 27.22
C PRO A 730 6.20 24.09 28.29
N ASP A 731 6.97 24.49 29.30
CA ASP A 731 7.44 23.60 30.38
C ASP A 731 6.40 23.40 31.51
N GLY A 732 5.29 24.15 31.46
CA GLY A 732 4.20 24.04 32.41
C GLY A 732 4.50 24.62 33.78
N THR A 733 5.28 25.72 33.87
CA THR A 733 5.62 26.42 35.12
C THR A 733 5.19 27.89 35.16
N GLY A 734 4.85 28.47 34.00
CA GLY A 734 4.58 29.89 33.85
C GLY A 734 3.20 30.30 34.35
N GLU A 735 3.14 31.47 34.99
CA GLU A 735 1.87 32.06 35.45
C GLU A 735 1.05 32.56 34.26
N VAL A 736 -0.26 32.32 34.30
CA VAL A 736 -1.21 32.74 33.27
C VAL A 736 -2.05 33.92 33.72
N PHE A 737 -2.39 34.81 32.80
CA PHE A 737 -3.38 35.87 33.02
C PHE A 737 -4.04 36.33 31.72
N VAL A 738 -5.27 36.81 31.84
CA VAL A 738 -5.97 37.67 30.87
C VAL A 738 -6.44 38.89 31.65
N ASP A 739 -6.63 40.05 31.01
CA ASP A 739 -7.10 41.25 31.71
C ASP A 739 -8.41 40.97 32.46
N ASP A 740 -9.38 40.41 31.75
CA ASP A 740 -10.68 40.02 32.29
C ASP A 740 -10.89 38.49 32.26
N VAL A 741 -11.33 37.92 31.13
CA VAL A 741 -11.80 36.52 31.10
C VAL A 741 -11.06 35.69 30.06
N PHE A 742 -10.50 34.56 30.48
CA PHE A 742 -10.10 33.48 29.58
C PHE A 742 -11.25 32.49 29.44
N GLN A 743 -11.67 32.19 28.21
CA GLN A 743 -12.66 31.16 27.91
C GLN A 743 -12.06 30.12 26.98
N MET A 744 -12.33 28.85 27.25
CA MET A 744 -11.96 27.70 26.42
C MET A 744 -13.19 26.84 26.13
N LYS A 745 -13.42 26.55 24.85
CA LYS A 745 -14.45 25.64 24.36
C LYS A 745 -13.82 24.37 23.79
N ILE A 746 -14.50 23.25 23.98
CA ILE A 746 -14.18 21.95 23.39
C ILE A 746 -15.36 21.53 22.52
N ASN A 747 -15.09 21.28 21.24
CA ASN A 747 -16.11 20.93 20.24
C ASN A 747 -17.31 21.91 20.25
N GLY A 748 -17.00 23.21 20.36
CA GLY A 748 -17.98 24.30 20.39
C GLY A 748 -18.70 24.51 21.73
N LYS A 749 -18.49 23.67 22.75
CA LYS A 749 -19.07 23.83 24.10
C LYS A 749 -18.07 24.45 25.04
N ILE A 750 -18.47 25.45 25.85
CA ILE A 750 -17.60 26.03 26.87
C ILE A 750 -17.21 24.93 27.88
N ALA A 751 -15.91 24.64 27.94
CA ALA A 751 -15.34 23.61 28.80
C ALA A 751 -14.66 24.21 30.03
N PHE A 752 -14.04 25.39 29.90
CA PHE A 752 -13.36 26.08 31.00
C PHE A 752 -13.47 27.60 30.82
N GLU A 753 -13.68 28.33 31.92
CA GLU A 753 -13.72 29.79 31.93
C GLU A 753 -13.15 30.31 33.25
N TYR A 754 -12.35 31.38 33.20
CA TYR A 754 -11.74 31.98 34.38
C TYR A 754 -11.68 33.51 34.27
N ASP A 755 -12.17 34.20 35.31
CA ASP A 755 -12.16 35.66 35.45
C ASP A 755 -10.97 36.09 36.32
N PHE A 756 -9.97 36.72 35.69
CA PHE A 756 -8.74 37.20 36.30
C PHE A 756 -8.86 38.61 36.90
N SER A 757 -9.92 39.37 36.58
CA SER A 757 -10.13 40.75 37.06
C SER A 757 -10.92 40.85 38.36
N ASN A 758 -11.35 39.71 38.91
CA ASN A 758 -12.17 39.62 40.11
C ASN A 758 -13.42 40.51 39.99
N ASN A 759 -14.16 40.30 38.90
CA ASN A 759 -15.41 40.99 38.60
C ASN A 759 -15.25 42.51 38.45
N CYS A 760 -14.36 42.93 37.54
CA CYS A 760 -14.10 44.34 37.21
C CYS A 760 -13.48 45.15 38.36
N SER A 761 -12.67 44.53 39.23
CA SER A 761 -12.02 45.24 40.35
C SER A 761 -10.89 46.19 39.90
N GLY A 762 -10.51 46.14 38.61
CA GLY A 762 -9.39 46.90 38.04
C GLY A 762 -8.01 46.35 38.41
N ARG A 763 -7.94 45.10 38.88
CA ARG A 763 -6.69 44.40 39.21
C ARG A 763 -6.68 43.02 38.56
N ILE A 764 -5.69 42.77 37.70
CA ILE A 764 -5.38 41.44 37.18
C ILE A 764 -4.70 40.64 38.28
N MET A 765 -5.17 39.43 38.54
CA MET A 765 -4.53 38.48 39.44
C MET A 765 -3.94 37.29 38.66
N PRO A 766 -2.67 37.35 38.23
CA PRO A 766 -2.01 36.20 37.62
C PRO A 766 -2.13 34.94 38.46
N GLN A 767 -2.34 33.80 37.81
CA GLN A 767 -2.48 32.50 38.46
C GLN A 767 -1.28 31.63 38.14
N PRO A 768 -0.82 30.77 39.07
CA PRO A 768 0.08 29.66 38.72
C PRO A 768 -0.59 28.73 37.69
N PRO A 769 0.15 27.81 37.07
CA PRO A 769 -0.43 26.87 36.11
C PRO A 769 -1.73 26.24 36.60
N ILE A 770 -2.80 26.39 35.82
CA ILE A 770 -4.16 26.03 36.25
C ILE A 770 -4.44 24.59 35.81
N ASP A 771 -4.72 23.70 36.76
CA ASP A 771 -5.16 22.33 36.46
C ASP A 771 -6.59 22.34 35.90
N ILE A 772 -6.73 21.91 34.65
CA ILE A 772 -8.02 21.79 33.96
C ILE A 772 -8.41 20.34 33.68
N THR A 773 -7.70 19.36 34.25
CA THR A 773 -7.91 17.92 33.99
C THR A 773 -9.37 17.50 34.13
N ALA A 774 -10.06 17.99 35.16
CA ALA A 774 -11.46 17.67 35.40
C ALA A 774 -12.42 18.16 34.30
N HIS A 775 -12.06 19.24 33.61
CA HIS A 775 -12.84 19.87 32.55
C HIS A 775 -12.67 19.15 31.20
N LEU A 776 -11.65 18.28 31.09
CA LEU A 776 -11.37 17.50 29.89
C LEU A 776 -11.96 16.08 29.96
N LYS A 777 -12.61 15.69 31.07
CA LYS A 777 -13.05 14.31 31.32
C LYS A 777 -13.93 13.73 30.22
N GLU A 778 -14.85 14.52 29.67
CA GLU A 778 -15.75 14.08 28.59
C GLU A 778 -15.04 13.92 27.25
N ALA A 779 -13.84 14.48 27.12
CA ALA A 779 -13.02 14.45 25.91
C ALA A 779 -11.84 13.46 26.00
N ILE A 780 -11.64 12.80 27.14
CA ILE A 780 -10.55 11.83 27.33
C ILE A 780 -10.60 10.73 26.24
N ASN A 781 -9.43 10.37 25.72
CA ASN A 781 -9.23 9.42 24.63
C ASN A 781 -9.97 9.78 23.34
N SER A 782 -10.10 11.08 23.05
CA SER A 782 -10.66 11.57 21.79
C SER A 782 -9.85 12.74 21.22
N PHE A 783 -10.00 12.97 19.91
CA PHE A 783 -9.57 14.20 19.26
C PHE A 783 -10.65 15.26 19.41
N VAL A 784 -10.25 16.48 19.75
CA VAL A 784 -11.16 17.61 19.92
C VAL A 784 -10.68 18.86 19.22
N THR A 785 -11.63 19.75 18.94
CA THR A 785 -11.38 21.14 18.59
C THR A 785 -11.42 21.98 19.86
N ILE A 786 -10.33 22.67 20.17
CA ILE A 786 -10.21 23.62 21.28
C ILE A 786 -10.25 25.03 20.73
N GLU A 787 -11.23 25.83 21.11
CA GLU A 787 -11.31 27.27 20.82
C GLU A 787 -11.03 28.04 22.10
N VAL A 788 -10.12 29.02 22.07
CA VAL A 788 -9.89 29.93 23.20
C VAL A 788 -10.25 31.35 22.84
N ASN A 789 -10.78 32.09 23.80
CA ASN A 789 -11.13 33.50 23.68
C ASN A 789 -10.59 34.28 24.89
N TYR A 790 -9.98 35.44 24.65
CA TYR A 790 -9.65 36.43 25.67
C TYR A 790 -10.70 37.53 25.56
N ILE A 791 -11.52 37.62 26.60
CA ILE A 791 -12.71 38.45 26.62
C ILE A 791 -12.45 39.61 27.57
N ASP A 792 -12.53 40.81 27.02
CA ASP A 792 -12.67 42.03 27.80
C ASP A 792 -14.14 42.16 28.20
N LYS A 793 -14.40 42.16 29.50
CA LYS A 793 -15.71 42.17 30.14
C LYS A 793 -16.06 43.57 30.66
N CYS A 794 -15.05 44.35 31.04
CA CYS A 794 -15.19 45.53 31.88
C CYS A 794 -14.71 46.83 31.21
N GLY A 795 -13.88 46.72 30.16
CA GLY A 795 -13.26 47.83 29.45
C GLY A 795 -12.07 48.42 30.18
N GLY A 796 -11.42 49.39 29.54
CA GLY A 796 -10.26 50.09 30.08
C GLY A 796 -8.99 49.68 29.35
N TYR A 797 -8.46 48.50 29.67
CA TYR A 797 -7.25 47.97 29.06
C TYR A 797 -7.43 46.48 28.69
N GLU A 798 -6.67 46.00 27.71
CA GLU A 798 -6.60 44.59 27.34
C GLU A 798 -5.15 44.12 27.43
N SER A 799 -4.92 42.94 28.03
CA SER A 799 -3.61 42.33 28.14
C SER A 799 -3.75 40.83 28.44
N SER A 800 -2.73 40.05 28.11
CA SER A 800 -2.68 38.63 28.46
C SER A 800 -1.26 38.06 28.45
N SER A 801 -1.08 36.94 29.15
CA SER A 801 0.06 36.05 28.93
C SER A 801 -0.14 35.19 27.67
N GLU A 802 0.89 34.41 27.31
CA GLU A 802 0.69 33.25 26.46
C GLU A 802 -0.12 32.18 27.21
N PHE A 803 -0.70 31.24 26.46
CA PHE A 803 -1.38 30.06 26.98
C PHE A 803 -0.97 28.82 26.21
N TYR A 804 -0.58 27.79 26.94
CA TYR A 804 -0.32 26.43 26.49
C TYR A 804 -1.17 25.45 27.28
N LEU A 805 -1.69 24.42 26.64
CA LEU A 805 -2.25 23.22 27.26
C LEU A 805 -1.15 22.16 27.38
N ILE A 806 -0.80 21.81 28.62
CA ILE A 806 0.30 20.91 28.94
C ILE A 806 -0.24 19.60 29.51
N PHE A 807 0.16 18.47 28.96
CA PHE A 807 -0.13 17.12 29.49
C PHE A 807 1.09 16.54 30.19
N LYS A 808 1.03 16.37 31.52
CA LYS A 808 2.08 15.78 32.37
C LYS A 808 1.69 14.42 32.92
#